data_AF-A0AA39TEP3-F1
#
_entry.id   AF-A0AA39TEP3-F1
#
_cell.length_a   1.000
_cell.length_b   1.000
_cell.length_c   1.000
_cell.angle_alpha   90.00
_cell.angle_beta   90.00
_cell.angle_gamma   90.00
#
_symmetry.space_group_name_H-M   'P 1'
#
loop_
_entity.id
_entity.type
_entity.pdbx_description
1 polymer ?
#
loop_
_entity_poly.entity_id
_entity_poly.type
_entity_poly.pdbx_seq_one_letter_code
_entity_poly.pdbx_strand_id
1 'polypeptide(L)'
;MFHLLSLVSKTTTYNFCRMLERMSDNTGLNTPPSHRAALMHMLIQWRHLQLLKRGGQAHDVTGPEGTKPGKLAVLCPSCPWPGINLPSDWDQAPPPLKFLYLLLICIDANFCLKNQTVSSYSRDPGLGIGWSYFTAHEPYEDYVQSRAMDADIGSYFLSFKISTCVEFSAVTKSNTKFSKGLRYTGVVAVSCGRSEMVLPMCVRNMDKGERITPLVPKFHEPGHKAEEHEQFSFNLAEGVGLSDGECPEQIWASHNALGNSTKTAGPGMWQDLIDDHLGFWNWVKYCCMGLTLWKCYKVAIMERNRQEEAHQGFTRSLPPYMVSEWDDLCVAWEADKVPKMVLNPFCVQSDALTEDEVHKELAEEEEARRTSRGRAVHDMSPSVFMVFGLVLEESQRKLCLEIKKLKANPTAHQDAHIAEQRSLLQAKIKKFEELCATYMPGLLQFVSKTQEVDHSSLGTVAEEVQLWLPSSIPADRRGQVCGSLSDMEERLHTAQCHDALNSVHHILHLKMRMVKYKNKKVRGQWDGTRSRVGINAIHERALAAALKYRMAREAKLQLSGPGDWERTLCRLEDNDIRSYQDPDRLRKRSGRQGTNEDSWDLGSTPEPVEHGIDLYQDACKKQDGTGQTWRTLSWIWITMRINLEDGADEHNDEVLHSEWYCSRARAHRAHEEVLLLREEMRRTLKFLEWRGEWWRE
;
A
#
# COMPACT_ATOMS: atom_id res chain seq x y z
N MET A 1 -18.29 -0.49 -38.82
CA MET A 1 -17.33 -1.54 -38.42
C MET A 1 -15.92 -0.99 -38.21
N PHE A 2 -15.22 -0.50 -39.24
CA PHE A 2 -13.81 -0.08 -39.09
C PHE A 2 -13.58 1.02 -38.05
N HIS A 3 -14.46 2.03 -37.95
CA HIS A 3 -14.34 3.09 -36.93
C HIS A 3 -14.25 2.50 -35.50
N LEU A 4 -15.14 1.56 -35.17
CA LEU A 4 -15.13 0.89 -33.85
C LEU A 4 -13.86 0.03 -33.65
N LEU A 5 -13.42 -0.71 -34.69
CA LEU A 5 -12.14 -1.44 -34.63
C LEU A 5 -10.96 -0.49 -34.40
N SER A 6 -10.95 0.68 -35.03
CA SER A 6 -9.90 1.67 -34.80
C SER A 6 -9.88 2.16 -33.34
N LEU A 7 -11.05 2.36 -32.73
CA LEU A 7 -11.16 2.82 -31.34
C LEU A 7 -10.74 1.75 -30.33
N VAL A 8 -11.17 0.50 -30.54
CA VAL A 8 -11.00 -0.61 -29.58
C VAL A 8 -9.65 -1.31 -29.77
N SER A 9 -9.34 -1.78 -30.97
CA SER A 9 -8.12 -2.56 -31.25
C SER A 9 -6.96 -1.73 -31.80
N LYS A 10 -7.15 -0.40 -31.94
CA LYS A 10 -6.14 0.53 -32.47
C LYS A 10 -5.63 0.13 -33.87
N THR A 11 -6.49 -0.55 -34.63
CA THR A 11 -6.15 -1.05 -35.96
C THR A 11 -5.97 0.12 -36.92
N THR A 12 -4.82 0.13 -37.59
CA THR A 12 -4.50 1.17 -38.58
C THR A 12 -5.34 0.98 -39.84
N THR A 13 -5.69 2.07 -40.52
CA THR A 13 -6.40 1.98 -41.81
C THR A 13 -5.57 1.22 -42.85
N TYR A 14 -4.24 1.32 -42.77
CA TYR A 14 -3.34 0.54 -43.60
C TYR A 14 -3.51 -0.98 -43.38
N ASN A 15 -3.50 -1.43 -42.13
CA ASN A 15 -3.67 -2.85 -41.81
C ASN A 15 -5.05 -3.35 -42.21
N PHE A 16 -6.09 -2.53 -42.07
CA PHE A 16 -7.44 -2.89 -42.48
C PHE A 16 -7.58 -3.00 -44.00
N CYS A 17 -7.07 -2.04 -44.77
CA CYS A 17 -7.03 -2.15 -46.23
C CYS A 17 -6.23 -3.38 -46.68
N ARG A 18 -5.07 -3.63 -46.05
CA ARG A 18 -4.24 -4.80 -46.35
C ARG A 18 -4.95 -6.12 -46.02
N MET A 19 -5.74 -6.16 -44.95
CA MET A 19 -6.59 -7.31 -44.62
C MET A 19 -7.62 -7.55 -45.73
N LEU A 20 -8.32 -6.50 -46.18
CA LEU A 20 -9.30 -6.61 -47.28
C LEU A 20 -8.62 -7.09 -48.57
N GLU A 21 -7.46 -6.52 -48.91
CA GLU A 21 -6.64 -6.95 -50.06
C GLU A 21 -6.28 -8.44 -49.97
N ARG A 22 -5.87 -8.92 -48.79
CA ARG A 22 -5.53 -10.34 -48.56
C ARG A 22 -6.73 -11.27 -48.53
N MET A 23 -7.92 -10.77 -48.15
CA MET A 23 -9.16 -11.52 -48.27
C MET A 23 -9.57 -11.70 -49.74
N SER A 24 -9.23 -10.73 -50.61
CA SER A 24 -9.46 -10.84 -52.06
C SER A 24 -8.42 -11.72 -52.75
N ASP A 25 -7.13 -11.47 -52.51
CA ASP A 25 -6.03 -12.31 -52.99
C ASP A 25 -4.94 -12.42 -51.92
N ASN A 26 -4.91 -13.57 -51.24
CA ASN A 26 -3.93 -13.81 -50.19
C ASN A 26 -2.51 -14.08 -50.74
N THR A 27 -2.37 -14.37 -52.03
CA THR A 27 -1.06 -14.63 -52.67
C THR A 27 -0.30 -13.33 -52.93
N GLY A 28 -1.01 -12.21 -53.13
CA GLY A 28 -0.45 -10.91 -53.47
C GLY A 28 -0.08 -10.75 -54.95
N LEU A 29 -0.43 -11.72 -55.80
CA LEU A 29 -0.10 -11.73 -57.23
C LEU A 29 -1.04 -10.83 -58.04
N ASN A 30 -2.32 -10.79 -57.66
CA ASN A 30 -3.39 -10.02 -58.31
C ASN A 30 -4.06 -9.10 -57.28
N THR A 31 -3.25 -8.36 -56.52
CA THR A 31 -3.77 -7.45 -55.48
C THR A 31 -4.54 -6.30 -56.12
N PRO A 32 -5.79 -6.03 -55.71
CA PRO A 32 -6.55 -4.90 -56.24
C PRO A 32 -5.90 -3.56 -55.85
N PRO A 33 -6.15 -2.47 -56.61
CA PRO A 33 -5.65 -1.14 -56.28
C PRO A 33 -6.05 -0.70 -54.86
N SER A 34 -5.13 -0.05 -54.13
CA SER A 34 -5.39 0.32 -52.75
C SER A 34 -6.36 1.50 -52.66
N HIS A 35 -7.50 1.29 -52.01
CA HIS A 35 -8.49 2.34 -51.72
C HIS A 35 -8.22 3.07 -50.39
N ARG A 36 -7.01 2.94 -49.82
CA ARG A 36 -6.64 3.51 -48.53
C ARG A 36 -6.90 5.01 -48.44
N ALA A 37 -6.51 5.79 -49.46
CA ALA A 37 -6.68 7.24 -49.44
C ALA A 37 -8.16 7.66 -49.37
N ALA A 38 -9.01 7.03 -50.20
CA ALA A 38 -10.45 7.25 -50.19
C ALA A 38 -11.06 6.88 -48.83
N LEU A 39 -10.68 5.72 -48.27
CA LEU A 39 -11.15 5.30 -46.96
C LEU A 39 -10.72 6.27 -45.85
N MET A 40 -9.49 6.79 -45.88
CA MET A 40 -9.03 7.80 -44.92
C MET A 40 -9.88 9.08 -44.96
N HIS A 41 -10.23 9.57 -46.15
CA HIS A 41 -11.08 10.76 -46.29
C HIS A 41 -12.50 10.50 -45.76
N MET A 42 -13.09 9.35 -46.12
CA MET A 42 -14.40 8.94 -45.61
C MET A 42 -14.40 8.85 -44.09
N LEU A 43 -13.30 8.38 -43.48
CA LEU A 43 -13.18 8.24 -42.04
C LEU A 43 -13.06 9.57 -41.31
N ILE A 44 -12.33 10.53 -41.86
CA ILE A 44 -12.27 11.88 -41.29
C ILE A 44 -13.67 12.50 -41.28
N GLN A 45 -14.37 12.45 -42.42
CA GLN A 45 -15.75 12.96 -42.52
C GLN A 45 -16.69 12.22 -41.56
N TRP A 46 -16.60 10.89 -41.50
CA TRP A 46 -17.41 10.08 -40.59
C TRP A 46 -17.17 10.45 -39.12
N ARG A 47 -15.92 10.57 -38.68
CA ARG A 47 -15.57 10.97 -37.30
C ARG A 47 -16.11 12.35 -36.96
N HIS A 48 -15.91 13.30 -37.86
CA HIS A 48 -16.41 14.66 -37.71
C HIS A 48 -17.94 14.68 -37.58
N LEU A 49 -18.67 13.95 -38.43
CA LEU A 49 -20.12 13.82 -38.35
C LEU A 49 -20.57 13.16 -37.04
N GLN A 50 -19.85 12.13 -36.56
CA GLN A 50 -20.15 11.52 -35.26
C GLN A 50 -19.92 12.50 -34.10
N LEU A 51 -18.87 13.31 -34.16
CA LEU A 51 -18.58 14.35 -33.16
C LEU A 51 -19.69 15.40 -33.12
N LEU A 52 -20.10 15.94 -34.27
CA LEU A 52 -21.22 16.88 -34.39
C LEU A 52 -22.54 16.28 -33.91
N LYS A 53 -22.82 15.03 -34.27
CA LYS A 53 -24.02 14.31 -33.84
C LYS A 53 -24.08 14.17 -32.32
N ARG A 54 -22.97 13.77 -31.68
CA ARG A 54 -22.89 13.65 -30.21
C ARG A 54 -23.04 15.00 -29.52
N GLY A 55 -22.48 16.05 -30.11
CA GLY A 55 -22.59 17.42 -29.60
C GLY A 55 -23.95 18.09 -29.86
N GLY A 56 -24.86 17.43 -30.58
CA GLY A 56 -26.19 17.97 -30.88
C GLY A 56 -26.19 19.15 -31.85
N GLN A 57 -25.09 19.43 -32.56
CA GLN A 57 -24.99 20.65 -33.40
C GLN A 57 -25.96 20.68 -34.58
N ALA A 58 -26.51 19.53 -34.97
CA ALA A 58 -27.56 19.49 -35.99
C ALA A 58 -28.89 20.11 -35.52
N HIS A 59 -29.08 20.25 -34.20
CA HIS A 59 -30.25 20.91 -33.60
C HIS A 59 -30.01 22.38 -33.29
N ASP A 60 -28.76 22.85 -33.37
CA ASP A 60 -28.41 24.25 -33.18
C ASP A 60 -28.75 25.04 -34.46
N VAL A 61 -29.46 26.17 -34.32
CA VAL A 61 -29.85 27.05 -35.45
C VAL A 61 -28.63 27.57 -36.20
N THR A 62 -27.50 27.72 -35.51
CA THR A 62 -26.22 28.16 -36.10
C THR A 62 -25.47 27.05 -36.83
N GLY A 63 -25.92 25.80 -36.71
CA GLY A 63 -25.31 24.63 -37.33
C GLY A 63 -23.84 24.41 -36.90
N PRO A 64 -23.07 23.62 -37.66
CA PRO A 64 -21.67 23.33 -37.36
C PRO A 64 -20.78 24.59 -37.30
N GLU A 65 -21.07 25.61 -38.09
CA GLU A 65 -20.29 26.86 -38.16
C GLU A 65 -20.36 27.66 -36.85
N GLY A 66 -21.44 27.54 -36.08
CA GLY A 66 -21.58 28.16 -34.75
C GLY A 66 -20.95 27.38 -33.60
N THR A 67 -20.20 26.31 -33.89
CA THR A 67 -19.57 25.49 -32.84
C THR A 67 -18.49 26.28 -32.11
N LYS A 68 -18.74 26.56 -30.82
CA LYS A 68 -17.77 27.23 -29.94
C LYS A 68 -16.58 26.30 -29.61
N PRO A 69 -15.40 26.87 -29.30
CA PRO A 69 -14.25 26.07 -28.90
C PRO A 69 -14.55 25.14 -27.71
N GLY A 70 -14.10 23.89 -27.80
CA GLY A 70 -14.32 22.85 -26.78
C GLY A 70 -15.77 22.36 -26.61
N LYS A 71 -16.75 22.90 -27.32
CA LYS A 71 -18.20 22.60 -27.15
C LYS A 71 -18.54 21.12 -27.40
N LEU A 72 -17.74 20.40 -28.20
CA LEU A 72 -17.97 19.00 -28.56
C LEU A 72 -17.28 18.00 -27.62
N ALA A 73 -16.50 18.47 -26.65
CA ALA A 73 -15.89 17.61 -25.65
C ALA A 73 -16.93 17.02 -24.68
N VAL A 74 -16.75 15.77 -24.30
CA VAL A 74 -17.59 15.13 -23.27
C VAL A 74 -17.09 15.57 -21.91
N LEU A 75 -17.88 16.40 -21.22
CA LEU A 75 -17.56 16.92 -19.88
C LEU A 75 -17.68 15.83 -18.82
N CYS A 76 -16.85 15.93 -17.78
CA CYS A 76 -16.93 15.04 -16.63
C CYS A 76 -18.12 15.40 -15.71
N PRO A 77 -19.08 14.48 -15.49
CA PRO A 77 -20.23 14.75 -14.62
C PRO A 77 -19.91 14.91 -13.13
N SER A 78 -18.82 14.29 -12.67
CA SER A 78 -18.41 14.35 -11.25
C SER A 78 -17.60 15.60 -10.91
N CYS A 79 -17.00 16.27 -11.90
CA CYS A 79 -16.28 17.53 -11.68
C CYS A 79 -17.23 18.62 -11.17
N PRO A 80 -16.73 19.55 -10.33
CA PRO A 80 -17.52 20.70 -9.88
C PRO A 80 -17.71 21.71 -11.02
N TRP A 81 -18.97 21.95 -11.40
CA TRP A 81 -19.36 22.92 -12.42
C TRP A 81 -20.32 23.95 -11.79
N PRO A 82 -19.84 25.18 -11.53
CA PRO A 82 -20.66 26.27 -11.01
C PRO A 82 -21.89 26.52 -11.89
N GLY A 83 -23.07 26.64 -11.27
CA GLY A 83 -24.34 26.84 -11.97
C GLY A 83 -24.92 25.60 -12.67
N ILE A 84 -24.22 24.46 -12.65
CA ILE A 84 -24.70 23.19 -13.23
C ILE A 84 -24.96 22.17 -12.14
N ASN A 85 -23.90 21.73 -11.45
CA ASN A 85 -24.00 20.64 -10.49
C ASN A 85 -23.49 21.02 -9.10
N LEU A 86 -23.07 22.25 -8.85
CA LEU A 86 -22.75 22.75 -7.51
C LEU A 86 -23.99 23.33 -6.79
N PRO A 87 -24.09 23.20 -5.45
CA PRO A 87 -25.07 23.98 -4.65
C PRO A 87 -24.91 25.48 -4.87
N SER A 88 -25.93 26.30 -4.59
CA SER A 88 -25.83 27.77 -4.79
C SER A 88 -24.90 28.47 -3.78
N ASP A 89 -24.71 27.87 -2.62
CA ASP A 89 -23.95 28.35 -1.46
C ASP A 89 -22.61 27.63 -1.25
N TRP A 90 -22.12 26.95 -2.31
CA TRP A 90 -20.89 26.16 -2.28
C TRP A 90 -19.65 26.97 -1.88
N ASP A 91 -19.63 28.27 -2.17
CA ASP A 91 -18.56 29.22 -1.84
C ASP A 91 -18.51 29.56 -0.35
N GLN A 92 -19.63 29.40 0.35
CA GLN A 92 -19.77 29.65 1.79
C GLN A 92 -19.56 28.39 2.64
N ALA A 93 -19.13 27.28 2.03
CA ALA A 93 -18.89 26.03 2.73
C ALA A 93 -17.89 26.21 3.88
N PRO A 94 -18.13 25.57 5.05
CA PRO A 94 -17.22 25.67 6.18
C PRO A 94 -15.85 25.11 5.78
N PRO A 95 -14.73 25.64 6.31
CA PRO A 95 -13.37 25.22 5.96
C PRO A 95 -13.16 23.70 5.84
N PRO A 96 -13.62 22.85 6.79
CA PRO A 96 -13.42 21.41 6.69
C PRO A 96 -14.21 20.73 5.57
N LEU A 97 -15.15 21.40 4.89
CA LEU A 97 -15.93 20.83 3.78
C LEU A 97 -15.61 21.46 2.42
N LYS A 98 -14.77 22.51 2.37
CA LYS A 98 -14.42 23.18 1.11
C LYS A 98 -13.78 22.22 0.09
N PHE A 99 -13.09 21.20 0.58
CA PHE A 99 -12.45 20.18 -0.26
C PHE A 99 -13.44 19.44 -1.18
N LEU A 100 -14.73 19.36 -0.81
CA LEU A 100 -15.77 18.73 -1.62
C LEU A 100 -16.01 19.43 -2.96
N TYR A 101 -15.71 20.73 -3.04
CA TYR A 101 -15.95 21.56 -4.21
C TYR A 101 -14.69 21.89 -5.00
N LEU A 102 -13.55 21.30 -4.64
CA LEU A 102 -12.29 21.46 -5.36
C LEU A 102 -12.29 20.68 -6.67
N LEU A 103 -11.70 21.29 -7.71
CA LEU A 103 -11.38 20.62 -8.97
C LEU A 103 -9.94 20.12 -8.91
N LEU A 104 -9.76 18.80 -8.93
CA LEU A 104 -8.46 18.17 -9.03
C LEU A 104 -8.08 17.99 -10.49
N ILE A 105 -6.95 18.60 -10.88
CA ILE A 105 -6.45 18.61 -12.24
C ILE A 105 -5.10 17.92 -12.29
N CYS A 106 -4.94 16.99 -13.23
CA CYS A 106 -3.66 16.36 -13.54
C CYS A 106 -3.17 16.82 -14.91
N ILE A 107 -1.87 17.08 -15.04
CA ILE A 107 -1.21 17.48 -16.29
C ILE A 107 -0.07 16.50 -16.54
N ASP A 108 -0.04 15.89 -17.73
CA ASP A 108 1.06 15.01 -18.11
C ASP A 108 1.32 15.01 -19.63
N ALA A 109 2.50 14.51 -19.99
CA ALA A 109 3.05 14.51 -21.33
C ALA A 109 3.24 13.09 -21.88
N ASN A 110 2.65 12.82 -23.05
CA ASN A 110 2.82 11.58 -23.79
C ASN A 110 3.81 11.72 -24.96
N PHE A 111 4.99 11.10 -24.81
CA PHE A 111 6.05 11.09 -25.84
C PHE A 111 5.93 9.96 -26.86
N CYS A 112 4.95 9.06 -26.74
CA CYS A 112 4.66 8.02 -27.72
C CYS A 112 3.84 8.56 -28.90
N LEU A 113 3.00 9.59 -28.66
CA LEU A 113 2.16 10.25 -29.67
C LEU A 113 2.97 11.24 -30.53
N LYS A 114 3.88 10.71 -31.35
CA LYS A 114 4.73 11.50 -32.24
C LYS A 114 4.06 11.74 -33.59
N ASN A 115 4.33 12.88 -34.21
CA ASN A 115 3.89 13.17 -35.59
C ASN A 115 5.09 13.39 -36.52
N GLN A 116 5.13 12.69 -37.66
CA GLN A 116 6.17 12.86 -38.69
C GLN A 116 5.83 14.01 -39.63
N THR A 117 6.85 14.64 -40.20
CA THR A 117 6.66 15.72 -41.18
C THR A 117 6.31 15.14 -42.55
N VAL A 118 5.06 14.69 -42.73
CA VAL A 118 4.55 14.07 -43.98
C VAL A 118 3.69 15.00 -44.83
N SER A 119 3.10 16.03 -44.22
CA SER A 119 2.28 17.06 -44.88
C SER A 119 2.26 18.37 -44.08
N SER A 120 1.41 19.33 -44.49
CA SER A 120 1.22 20.65 -43.87
C SER A 120 -0.24 20.87 -43.50
N TYR A 121 -0.50 21.76 -42.53
CA TYR A 121 -1.86 22.19 -42.17
C TYR A 121 -2.60 22.82 -43.35
N SER A 122 -1.91 23.47 -44.29
CA SER A 122 -2.54 23.99 -45.51
C SER A 122 -3.12 22.89 -46.42
N ARG A 123 -2.56 21.68 -46.38
CA ARG A 123 -3.02 20.53 -47.17
C ARG A 123 -3.91 19.58 -46.36
N ASP A 124 -3.80 19.62 -45.04
CA ASP A 124 -4.55 18.81 -44.09
C ASP A 124 -4.87 19.65 -42.84
N PRO A 125 -5.87 20.54 -42.93
CA PRO A 125 -6.20 21.47 -41.85
C PRO A 125 -6.98 20.82 -40.70
N GLY A 126 -7.40 19.55 -40.83
CA GLY A 126 -8.37 18.93 -39.93
C GLY A 126 -9.77 19.51 -40.10
N LEU A 127 -10.79 18.81 -39.61
CA LEU A 127 -12.19 19.28 -39.71
C LEU A 127 -12.74 19.84 -38.40
N GLY A 128 -12.18 19.47 -37.24
CA GLY A 128 -12.74 19.83 -35.92
C GLY A 128 -11.71 20.29 -34.89
N ILE A 129 -10.51 20.68 -35.33
CA ILE A 129 -9.44 21.13 -34.41
C ILE A 129 -9.93 22.33 -33.60
N GLY A 130 -9.82 22.25 -32.27
CA GLY A 130 -10.32 23.29 -31.37
C GLY A 130 -11.80 23.15 -30.98
N TRP A 131 -12.53 22.17 -31.52
CA TRP A 131 -13.95 21.98 -31.14
C TRP A 131 -14.12 20.99 -29.97
N SER A 132 -13.10 20.19 -29.65
CA SER A 132 -13.15 19.19 -28.58
C SER A 132 -11.98 19.28 -27.58
N TYR A 133 -11.00 18.38 -27.63
CA TYR A 133 -9.93 18.30 -26.62
C TYR A 133 -8.67 19.06 -27.05
N PHE A 134 -8.26 18.98 -28.32
CA PHE A 134 -7.17 19.80 -28.83
C PHE A 134 -7.50 21.29 -28.76
N THR A 135 -6.50 22.08 -28.36
CA THR A 135 -6.58 23.55 -28.41
C THR A 135 -6.60 24.02 -29.87
N ALA A 136 -7.34 25.10 -30.14
CA ALA A 136 -7.34 25.73 -31.46
C ALA A 136 -5.92 26.15 -31.85
N HIS A 137 -5.52 25.85 -33.08
CA HIS A 137 -4.14 25.97 -33.54
C HIS A 137 -3.66 27.43 -33.62
N GLU A 138 -4.35 28.29 -34.38
CA GLU A 138 -3.88 29.67 -34.63
C GLU A 138 -3.73 30.51 -33.35
N PRO A 139 -4.72 30.56 -32.43
CA PRO A 139 -4.56 31.34 -31.20
C PRO A 139 -3.47 30.80 -30.28
N TYR A 140 -3.20 29.50 -30.35
CA TYR A 140 -2.16 28.85 -29.57
C TYR A 140 -0.76 29.17 -30.11
N GLU A 141 -0.57 29.09 -31.43
CA GLU A 141 0.69 29.46 -32.07
C GLU A 141 1.03 30.93 -31.84
N ASP A 142 0.05 31.83 -31.94
CA ASP A 142 0.23 33.25 -31.63
C ASP A 142 0.68 33.45 -30.17
N TYR A 143 0.08 32.70 -29.24
CA TYR A 143 0.47 32.70 -27.83
C TYR A 143 1.91 32.21 -27.64
N VAL A 144 2.28 31.07 -28.23
CA VAL A 144 3.64 30.52 -28.14
C VAL A 144 4.67 31.51 -28.70
N GLN A 145 4.38 32.12 -29.85
CA GLN A 145 5.24 33.14 -30.45
C GLN A 145 5.35 34.39 -29.57
N SER A 146 4.25 34.82 -28.95
CA SER A 146 4.26 35.98 -28.01
C SER A 146 5.14 35.74 -26.79
N ARG A 147 5.36 34.47 -26.42
CA ARG A 147 6.15 34.04 -25.25
C ARG A 147 7.60 33.68 -25.60
N ALA A 148 7.98 33.72 -26.88
CA ALA A 148 9.31 33.33 -27.34
C ALA A 148 10.47 34.20 -26.79
N MET A 149 10.16 35.39 -26.27
CA MET A 149 11.13 36.33 -25.68
C MET A 149 11.08 36.41 -24.15
N ASP A 150 10.20 35.65 -23.49
CA ASP A 150 10.14 35.62 -22.03
C ASP A 150 11.47 35.05 -21.50
N ALA A 151 12.26 35.91 -20.85
CA ALA A 151 13.55 35.51 -20.27
C ALA A 151 13.34 34.38 -19.23
N ASP A 152 14.34 33.51 -19.10
CA ASP A 152 14.42 32.39 -18.17
C ASP A 152 14.33 32.80 -16.68
N ILE A 153 13.15 33.22 -16.23
CA ILE A 153 12.87 33.50 -14.82
C ILE A 153 12.67 32.15 -14.11
N GLY A 154 13.77 31.53 -13.70
CA GLY A 154 13.73 30.28 -12.92
C GLY A 154 15.00 29.43 -12.98
N SER A 155 16.00 29.82 -13.77
CA SER A 155 17.19 29.00 -14.04
C SER A 155 18.07 28.73 -12.81
N TYR A 156 18.01 29.55 -11.74
CA TYR A 156 18.98 29.42 -10.64
C TYR A 156 18.49 28.58 -9.45
N PHE A 157 17.18 28.51 -9.19
CA PHE A 157 16.66 27.80 -8.01
C PHE A 157 16.21 26.36 -8.32
N LEU A 158 15.71 26.10 -9.53
CA LEU A 158 15.14 24.80 -9.92
C LEU A 158 16.18 23.80 -10.46
N SER A 159 17.26 24.31 -11.07
CA SER A 159 18.31 23.50 -11.71
C SER A 159 19.17 22.70 -10.71
N PHE A 160 19.24 23.12 -9.45
CA PHE A 160 20.14 22.52 -8.46
C PHE A 160 19.53 21.30 -7.74
N LYS A 161 18.20 21.23 -7.60
CA LYS A 161 17.52 20.18 -6.82
C LYS A 161 16.95 19.01 -7.67
N ILE A 162 16.64 19.23 -8.95
CA ILE A 162 15.98 18.21 -9.83
C ILE A 162 16.99 17.28 -10.55
N SER A 163 18.27 17.65 -10.62
CA SER A 163 19.27 17.00 -11.49
C SER A 163 19.76 15.61 -11.03
N THR A 164 19.37 15.14 -9.83
CA THR A 164 19.84 13.86 -9.26
C THR A 164 18.88 12.69 -9.49
N CYS A 165 17.71 12.91 -10.09
CA CYS A 165 16.71 11.88 -10.33
C CYS A 165 16.83 11.23 -11.72
N VAL A 166 16.87 9.89 -11.76
CA VAL A 166 17.05 9.09 -12.99
C VAL A 166 15.87 9.21 -13.95
N GLU A 167 14.64 9.36 -13.45
CA GLU A 167 13.42 9.49 -14.27
C GLU A 167 13.31 10.85 -14.96
N PHE A 168 13.73 11.95 -14.30
CA PHE A 168 13.82 13.27 -14.94
C PHE A 168 14.95 13.35 -15.99
N SER A 169 16.02 12.57 -15.83
CA SER A 169 17.08 12.45 -16.84
C SER A 169 16.59 11.82 -18.16
N ALA A 170 15.49 11.04 -18.13
CA ALA A 170 14.87 10.49 -19.34
C ALA A 170 14.15 11.56 -20.17
N VAL A 171 13.51 12.54 -19.52
CA VAL A 171 12.91 13.73 -20.16
C VAL A 171 14.00 14.58 -20.83
N THR A 172 15.18 14.69 -20.23
CA THR A 172 16.31 15.43 -20.82
C THR A 172 16.94 14.70 -22.02
N LYS A 173 16.96 13.36 -22.00
CA LYS A 173 17.51 12.52 -23.10
C LYS A 173 16.56 12.36 -24.29
N SER A 174 15.24 12.36 -24.08
CA SER A 174 14.24 12.27 -25.16
C SER A 174 14.30 13.50 -26.08
N ASN A 175 14.57 14.68 -25.52
CA ASN A 175 14.63 15.96 -26.22
C ASN A 175 15.83 16.10 -27.19
N THR A 176 16.88 15.27 -27.09
CA THR A 176 18.16 15.54 -27.77
C THR A 176 18.58 14.49 -28.81
N LYS A 177 18.13 13.23 -28.75
CA LYS A 177 18.68 12.14 -29.60
C LYS A 177 17.76 11.57 -30.70
N PHE A 178 16.44 11.80 -30.68
CA PHE A 178 15.49 11.09 -31.59
C PHE A 178 14.46 11.99 -32.32
N SER A 179 14.73 13.29 -32.48
CA SER A 179 13.75 14.27 -32.99
C SER A 179 13.85 14.59 -34.49
N LYS A 180 14.78 14.01 -35.25
CA LYS A 180 14.99 14.34 -36.67
C LYS A 180 13.85 13.76 -37.53
N GLY A 181 13.13 14.62 -38.25
CA GLY A 181 12.00 14.25 -39.12
C GLY A 181 10.61 14.24 -38.46
N LEU A 182 10.52 14.64 -37.18
CA LEU A 182 9.26 14.80 -36.46
C LEU A 182 8.79 16.26 -36.48
N ARG A 183 7.49 16.46 -36.67
CA ARG A 183 6.82 17.75 -36.46
C ARG A 183 6.60 17.97 -34.96
N TYR A 184 6.00 17.00 -34.28
CA TYR A 184 5.74 17.03 -32.84
C TYR A 184 6.39 15.83 -32.14
N THR A 185 6.97 16.07 -30.95
CA THR A 185 7.64 15.04 -30.14
C THR A 185 6.71 14.30 -29.20
N GLY A 186 5.48 14.80 -29.03
CA GLY A 186 4.46 14.24 -28.17
C GLY A 186 3.27 15.19 -28.01
N VAL A 187 2.42 14.86 -27.04
CA VAL A 187 1.21 15.63 -26.67
C VAL A 187 1.19 15.81 -25.17
N VAL A 188 0.80 16.99 -24.68
CA VAL A 188 0.44 17.23 -23.27
C VAL A 188 -1.08 17.24 -23.18
N ALA A 189 -1.63 16.62 -22.15
CA ALA A 189 -3.04 16.77 -21.82
C ALA A 189 -3.25 17.09 -20.36
N VAL A 190 -4.37 17.76 -20.12
CA VAL A 190 -4.92 17.99 -18.80
C VAL A 190 -6.18 17.15 -18.62
N SER A 191 -6.27 16.43 -17.51
CA SER A 191 -7.39 15.56 -17.16
C SER A 191 -7.91 15.83 -15.76
N CYS A 192 -9.14 15.38 -15.50
CA CYS A 192 -9.68 15.28 -14.15
C CYS A 192 -8.91 14.21 -13.38
N GLY A 193 -8.30 14.60 -12.24
CA GLY A 193 -7.51 13.70 -11.41
C GLY A 193 -8.31 12.61 -10.68
N ARG A 194 -9.64 12.67 -10.73
CA ARG A 194 -10.53 11.67 -10.11
C ARG A 194 -11.21 10.73 -11.10
N SER A 195 -11.54 11.21 -12.29
CA SER A 195 -12.31 10.43 -13.28
C SER A 195 -11.52 10.06 -14.53
N GLU A 196 -10.28 10.54 -14.65
CA GLU A 196 -9.41 10.38 -15.82
C GLU A 196 -10.02 10.89 -17.12
N MET A 197 -11.03 11.77 -17.04
CA MET A 197 -11.63 12.37 -18.22
C MET A 197 -10.81 13.58 -18.63
N VAL A 198 -10.43 13.63 -19.90
CA VAL A 198 -9.65 14.74 -20.47
C VAL A 198 -10.53 15.99 -20.53
N LEU A 199 -9.96 17.14 -20.15
CA LEU A 199 -10.68 18.41 -20.13
C LEU A 199 -10.79 19.01 -21.55
N PRO A 200 -11.87 19.76 -21.85
CA PRO A 200 -12.02 20.45 -23.14
C PRO A 200 -10.88 21.42 -23.38
N MET A 201 -10.39 21.52 -24.63
CA MET A 201 -9.34 22.47 -25.02
C MET A 201 -8.04 22.38 -24.21
N CYS A 202 -7.79 21.23 -23.59
CA CYS A 202 -6.64 21.05 -22.72
C CYS A 202 -5.63 20.02 -23.25
N VAL A 203 -5.69 19.69 -24.53
CA VAL A 203 -4.69 18.87 -25.22
C VAL A 203 -3.90 19.75 -26.17
N ARG A 204 -2.57 19.64 -26.11
CA ARG A 204 -1.65 20.48 -26.90
C ARG A 204 -0.50 19.67 -27.44
N ASN A 205 -0.02 20.05 -28.62
CA ASN A 205 1.21 19.47 -29.14
C ASN A 205 2.38 19.99 -28.34
N MET A 206 3.36 19.13 -28.05
CA MET A 206 4.63 19.60 -27.51
C MET A 206 5.55 20.03 -28.64
N ASP A 207 5.88 21.31 -28.64
CA ASP A 207 7.06 21.83 -29.31
C ASP A 207 8.29 21.67 -28.41
N LYS A 208 9.48 21.76 -28.99
CA LYS A 208 10.72 21.47 -28.27
C LYS A 208 10.91 22.44 -27.08
N GLY A 209 10.86 21.94 -25.85
CA GLY A 209 11.54 22.57 -24.70
C GLY A 209 10.70 23.29 -23.64
N GLU A 210 9.52 22.80 -23.26
CA GLU A 210 8.71 23.42 -22.20
C GLU A 210 8.97 22.87 -20.78
N ARG A 211 8.77 23.73 -19.76
CA ARG A 211 9.13 23.54 -18.35
C ARG A 211 7.90 23.25 -17.49
N ILE A 212 8.00 22.28 -16.57
CA ILE A 212 6.89 21.84 -15.69
C ILE A 212 7.37 21.78 -14.23
N THR A 213 6.49 22.12 -13.28
CA THR A 213 6.68 21.94 -11.83
C THR A 213 6.11 20.58 -11.39
N PRO A 214 6.89 19.67 -10.77
CA PRO A 214 6.45 18.30 -10.51
C PRO A 214 5.76 18.08 -9.15
N LEU A 215 4.77 17.19 -9.13
CA LEU A 215 4.29 16.44 -7.95
C LEU A 215 4.71 14.98 -8.12
N VAL A 216 4.83 14.21 -7.03
CA VAL A 216 5.27 12.80 -7.08
C VAL A 216 4.07 11.86 -6.88
N PRO A 217 3.66 11.09 -7.90
CA PRO A 217 2.62 10.06 -7.78
C PRO A 217 3.00 8.92 -6.83
N LYS A 218 2.00 8.22 -6.28
CA LYS A 218 2.20 7.19 -5.23
C LYS A 218 3.07 6.01 -5.66
N PHE A 219 3.11 5.70 -6.96
CA PHE A 219 3.94 4.63 -7.51
C PHE A 219 5.42 5.00 -7.59
N HIS A 220 5.70 6.27 -7.83
CA HIS A 220 7.04 6.79 -8.09
C HIS A 220 7.76 7.17 -6.79
N GLU A 221 7.01 7.39 -5.71
CA GLU A 221 7.52 7.74 -4.37
C GLU A 221 8.72 6.89 -3.89
N PRO A 222 8.74 5.53 -4.01
CA PRO A 222 9.90 4.71 -3.63
C PRO A 222 11.16 4.94 -4.47
N GLY A 223 11.02 5.52 -5.66
CA GLY A 223 12.11 5.86 -6.57
C GLY A 223 12.84 7.15 -6.18
N HIS A 224 12.25 7.97 -5.32
CA HIS A 224 12.82 9.23 -4.84
C HIS A 224 13.55 9.00 -3.51
N LYS A 225 14.88 9.12 -3.49
CA LYS A 225 15.73 8.89 -2.30
C LYS A 225 16.37 10.18 -1.75
N ALA A 226 15.72 11.34 -1.90
CA ALA A 226 16.29 12.62 -1.49
C ALA A 226 15.54 13.23 -0.30
N GLU A 227 16.27 13.93 0.57
CA GLU A 227 15.74 14.70 1.71
C GLU A 227 14.79 15.82 1.21
N GLU A 228 13.73 16.13 1.95
CA GLU A 228 12.68 17.14 1.67
C GLU A 228 11.66 16.79 0.56
N HIS A 229 11.54 15.52 0.14
CA HIS A 229 10.58 15.10 -0.90
C HIS A 229 9.14 14.91 -0.38
N GLU A 230 8.93 14.83 0.93
CA GLU A 230 7.62 14.57 1.54
C GLU A 230 6.60 15.68 1.23
N GLN A 231 7.05 16.91 0.99
CA GLN A 231 6.20 18.05 0.60
C GLN A 231 5.59 17.91 -0.82
N PHE A 232 6.10 16.99 -1.64
CA PHE A 232 5.59 16.68 -2.98
C PHE A 232 4.85 15.33 -3.03
N SER A 233 4.69 14.64 -1.88
CA SER A 233 4.04 13.34 -1.81
C SER A 233 2.52 13.47 -1.93
N PHE A 234 1.94 12.72 -2.87
CA PHE A 234 0.49 12.58 -3.03
C PHE A 234 -0.19 11.95 -1.80
N ASN A 235 0.55 11.27 -0.92
CA ASN A 235 -0.02 10.67 0.31
C ASN A 235 -0.27 11.71 1.42
N LEU A 236 0.45 12.83 1.40
CA LEU A 236 0.46 13.84 2.46
C LEU A 236 -0.21 15.16 2.04
N ALA A 237 -0.56 15.30 0.76
CA ALA A 237 -1.24 16.47 0.23
C ALA A 237 -2.70 16.55 0.71
N GLU A 238 -3.12 17.73 1.17
CA GLU A 238 -4.49 17.97 1.60
C GLU A 238 -5.44 18.14 0.40
N GLY A 239 -6.68 17.67 0.52
CA GLY A 239 -7.74 17.88 -0.48
C GLY A 239 -7.72 16.94 -1.69
N VAL A 240 -6.78 15.99 -1.75
CA VAL A 240 -6.65 15.02 -2.87
C VAL A 240 -7.31 13.66 -2.60
N GLY A 241 -7.75 13.38 -1.37
CA GLY A 241 -8.36 12.10 -0.98
C GLY A 241 -7.40 10.91 -1.14
N LEU A 242 -7.92 9.74 -1.55
CA LEU A 242 -7.11 8.55 -1.81
C LEU A 242 -6.57 8.44 -3.25
N SER A 243 -6.73 9.49 -4.07
CA SER A 243 -6.23 9.53 -5.46
C SER A 243 -4.75 9.13 -5.56
N ASP A 244 -4.42 8.29 -6.54
CA ASP A 244 -3.07 7.71 -6.70
C ASP A 244 -2.09 8.61 -7.46
N GLY A 245 -2.63 9.60 -8.20
CA GLY A 245 -1.85 10.49 -9.06
C GLY A 245 -1.41 9.84 -10.38
N GLU A 246 -1.80 8.59 -10.64
CA GLU A 246 -1.45 7.79 -11.83
C GLU A 246 -2.49 7.96 -12.98
N CYS A 247 -3.46 8.83 -12.75
CA CYS A 247 -4.56 9.09 -13.68
C CYS A 247 -4.06 9.41 -15.11
N PRO A 248 -3.03 10.25 -15.32
CA PRO A 248 -2.52 10.49 -16.67
C PRO A 248 -1.88 9.26 -17.31
N GLU A 249 -1.14 8.45 -16.56
CA GLU A 249 -0.49 7.23 -17.02
C GLU A 249 -1.51 6.18 -17.50
N GLN A 250 -2.66 6.09 -16.82
CA GLN A 250 -3.78 5.21 -17.22
C GLN A 250 -4.41 5.66 -18.54
N ILE A 251 -4.58 6.98 -18.73
CA ILE A 251 -5.01 7.53 -20.03
C ILE A 251 -3.98 7.14 -21.09
N TRP A 252 -2.69 7.30 -20.82
CA TRP A 252 -1.64 6.99 -21.80
C TRP A 252 -1.48 5.52 -22.10
N ALA A 253 -1.70 4.62 -21.15
CA ALA A 253 -1.64 3.19 -21.39
C ALA A 253 -2.55 2.76 -22.56
N SER A 254 -3.76 3.33 -22.64
CA SER A 254 -4.71 3.04 -23.71
C SER A 254 -4.41 3.77 -25.03
N HIS A 255 -3.71 4.92 -24.99
CA HIS A 255 -3.42 5.76 -26.15
C HIS A 255 -2.01 5.53 -26.74
N ASN A 256 -1.07 4.92 -26.02
CA ASN A 256 0.30 4.69 -26.47
C ASN A 256 0.38 3.84 -27.76
N ALA A 257 -0.54 2.88 -27.91
CA ALA A 257 -0.66 2.08 -29.12
C ALA A 257 -0.98 2.93 -30.37
N LEU A 258 -1.58 4.12 -30.20
CA LEU A 258 -1.85 5.04 -31.29
C LEU A 258 -0.58 5.62 -31.89
N GLY A 259 0.50 5.77 -31.11
CA GLY A 259 1.74 6.43 -31.54
C GLY A 259 2.26 5.87 -32.87
N ASN A 260 2.37 4.55 -32.99
CA ASN A 260 2.84 3.93 -34.23
C ASN A 260 1.82 3.98 -35.37
N SER A 261 0.52 3.92 -35.06
CA SER A 261 -0.55 3.89 -36.07
C SER A 261 -0.82 5.26 -36.71
N THR A 262 -0.53 6.34 -35.97
CA THR A 262 -0.92 7.71 -36.32
C THR A 262 0.26 8.58 -36.73
N LYS A 263 1.51 8.18 -36.41
CA LYS A 263 2.70 9.00 -36.68
C LYS A 263 2.91 9.40 -38.15
N THR A 264 2.35 8.65 -39.10
CA THR A 264 2.45 8.93 -40.55
C THR A 264 1.23 9.67 -41.11
N ALA A 265 0.27 10.05 -40.26
CA ALA A 265 -0.86 10.88 -40.67
C ALA A 265 -0.42 12.34 -40.82
N GLY A 266 -1.11 13.07 -41.71
CA GLY A 266 -0.98 14.52 -41.76
C GLY A 266 -1.41 15.17 -40.45
N PRO A 267 -1.01 16.43 -40.20
CA PRO A 267 -1.12 17.03 -38.88
C PRO A 267 -2.57 17.26 -38.43
N GLY A 268 -3.48 17.63 -39.33
CA GLY A 268 -4.90 17.82 -38.99
C GLY A 268 -5.62 16.50 -38.75
N MET A 269 -5.45 15.55 -39.66
CA MET A 269 -5.97 14.18 -39.51
C MET A 269 -5.44 13.49 -38.24
N TRP A 270 -4.19 13.74 -37.89
CA TRP A 270 -3.55 13.19 -36.69
C TRP A 270 -4.24 13.69 -35.42
N GLN A 271 -4.54 15.00 -35.33
CA GLN A 271 -5.28 15.58 -34.21
C GLN A 271 -6.73 15.10 -34.16
N ASP A 272 -7.45 15.13 -35.29
CA ASP A 272 -8.84 14.64 -35.36
C ASP A 272 -8.96 13.17 -34.91
N LEU A 273 -7.94 12.35 -35.22
CA LEU A 273 -7.92 10.95 -34.81
C LEU A 273 -7.67 10.82 -33.30
N ILE A 274 -6.74 11.59 -32.72
CA ILE A 274 -6.52 11.56 -31.26
C ILE A 274 -7.76 12.09 -30.53
N ASP A 275 -8.39 13.17 -31.00
CA ASP A 275 -9.64 13.71 -30.45
C ASP A 275 -10.78 12.66 -30.45
N ASP A 276 -10.93 11.88 -31.53
CA ASP A 276 -11.91 10.79 -31.61
C ASP A 276 -11.64 9.69 -30.56
N HIS A 277 -10.37 9.39 -30.28
CA HIS A 277 -9.99 8.40 -29.26
C HIS A 277 -10.18 8.92 -27.83
N LEU A 278 -9.79 10.16 -27.55
CA LEU A 278 -10.04 10.82 -26.27
C LEU A 278 -11.55 10.99 -26.03
N GLY A 279 -12.30 11.30 -27.09
CA GLY A 279 -13.76 11.36 -27.08
C GLY A 279 -14.40 10.03 -26.76
N PHE A 280 -13.90 8.94 -27.35
CA PHE A 280 -14.35 7.59 -27.00
C PHE A 280 -14.00 7.22 -25.55
N TRP A 281 -12.78 7.54 -25.08
CA TRP A 281 -12.35 7.33 -23.70
C TRP A 281 -13.28 8.03 -22.69
N ASN A 282 -13.49 9.34 -22.86
CA ASN A 282 -14.39 10.11 -22.03
C ASN A 282 -15.83 9.59 -22.13
N TRP A 283 -16.31 9.18 -23.31
CA TRP A 283 -17.66 8.64 -23.48
C TRP A 283 -17.87 7.32 -22.70
N VAL A 284 -16.89 6.42 -22.71
CA VAL A 284 -16.97 5.17 -21.94
C VAL A 284 -16.99 5.47 -20.44
N LYS A 285 -16.10 6.35 -19.95
CA LYS A 285 -16.09 6.77 -18.54
C LYS A 285 -17.40 7.46 -18.15
N TYR A 286 -17.94 8.33 -19.00
CA TYR A 286 -19.24 8.99 -18.81
C TYR A 286 -20.37 7.99 -18.63
N CYS A 287 -20.48 6.99 -19.52
CA CYS A 287 -21.53 5.97 -19.46
C CYS A 287 -21.40 5.06 -18.23
N CYS A 288 -20.17 4.72 -17.82
CA CYS A 288 -19.91 3.81 -16.70
C CYS A 288 -19.82 4.52 -15.34
N MET A 289 -19.82 5.86 -15.30
CA MET A 289 -19.51 6.67 -14.10
C MET A 289 -20.30 6.25 -12.87
N GLY A 290 -21.62 6.05 -13.00
CA GLY A 290 -22.47 5.68 -11.88
C GLY A 290 -22.10 4.32 -11.27
N LEU A 291 -21.76 3.33 -12.10
CA LEU A 291 -21.33 2.02 -11.64
C LEU A 291 -19.95 2.08 -10.98
N THR A 292 -19.02 2.86 -11.55
CA THR A 292 -17.67 3.05 -11.00
C THR A 292 -17.73 3.73 -9.63
N LEU A 293 -18.43 4.87 -9.53
CA LEU A 293 -18.57 5.60 -8.27
C LEU A 293 -19.24 4.77 -7.18
N TRP A 294 -20.28 3.99 -7.52
CA TRP A 294 -20.93 3.10 -6.55
C TRP A 294 -19.99 2.00 -6.04
N LYS A 295 -19.17 1.41 -6.93
CA LYS A 295 -18.16 0.41 -6.53
C LYS A 295 -17.10 1.04 -5.63
N CYS A 296 -16.53 2.18 -6.02
CA CYS A 296 -15.56 2.93 -5.23
C CYS A 296 -16.13 3.29 -3.85
N TYR A 297 -17.39 3.73 -3.78
CA TYR A 297 -18.06 4.11 -2.53
C TYR A 297 -18.19 2.95 -1.54
N LYS A 298 -18.59 1.76 -2.02
CA LYS A 298 -18.67 0.56 -1.16
C LYS A 298 -17.31 0.18 -0.58
N VAL A 299 -16.26 0.24 -1.40
CA VAL A 299 -14.89 -0.04 -0.94
C VAL A 299 -14.42 1.01 0.05
N ALA A 300 -14.68 2.30 -0.23
CA ALA A 300 -14.31 3.40 0.65
C ALA A 300 -14.98 3.31 2.03
N ILE A 301 -16.25 2.87 2.10
CA ILE A 301 -16.92 2.62 3.40
C ILE A 301 -16.22 1.52 4.19
N MET A 302 -15.91 0.39 3.53
CA MET A 302 -15.23 -0.73 4.19
C MET A 302 -13.86 -0.28 4.70
N GLU A 303 -13.11 0.46 3.88
CA GLU A 303 -11.78 0.94 4.23
C GLU A 303 -11.82 1.97 5.34
N ARG A 304 -12.72 2.96 5.28
CA ARG A 304 -12.92 3.93 6.36
C ARG A 304 -13.20 3.22 7.67
N ASN A 305 -14.10 2.23 7.70
CA ASN A 305 -14.42 1.50 8.94
C ASN A 305 -13.18 0.77 9.49
N ARG A 306 -12.39 0.12 8.61
CA ARG A 306 -11.16 -0.58 8.99
C ARG A 306 -10.10 0.37 9.53
N GLN A 307 -9.85 1.49 8.86
CA GLN A 307 -8.85 2.48 9.26
C GLN A 307 -9.26 3.24 10.53
N GLU A 308 -10.54 3.56 10.66
CA GLU A 308 -11.10 4.18 11.86
C GLU A 308 -10.95 3.27 13.08
N GLU A 309 -11.33 1.99 12.96
CA GLU A 309 -11.19 1.01 14.05
C GLU A 309 -9.72 0.81 14.41
N ALA A 310 -8.82 0.72 13.42
CA ALA A 310 -7.39 0.59 13.65
C ALA A 310 -6.81 1.81 14.37
N HIS A 311 -7.16 3.03 13.93
CA HIS A 311 -6.66 4.26 14.53
C HIS A 311 -7.22 4.49 15.94
N GLN A 312 -8.51 4.24 16.16
CA GLN A 312 -9.12 4.31 17.49
C GLN A 312 -8.52 3.26 18.43
N GLY A 313 -8.31 2.05 17.94
CA GLY A 313 -7.64 0.98 18.69
C GLY A 313 -6.24 1.39 19.12
N PHE A 314 -5.45 1.93 18.18
CA PHE A 314 -4.10 2.40 18.48
C PHE A 314 -4.10 3.58 19.47
N THR A 315 -5.03 4.53 19.30
CA THR A 315 -5.14 5.68 20.20
C THR A 315 -5.51 5.26 21.63
N ARG A 316 -6.30 4.19 21.81
CA ARG A 316 -6.66 3.65 23.13
C ARG A 316 -5.49 2.95 23.84
N SER A 317 -4.48 2.47 23.11
CA SER A 317 -3.31 1.80 23.71
C SER A 317 -2.25 2.79 24.21
N LEU A 318 -2.35 4.07 23.84
CA LEU A 318 -1.42 5.13 24.19
C LEU A 318 -1.90 5.99 25.39
N PRO A 319 -0.98 6.62 26.14
CA PRO A 319 -1.34 7.57 27.19
C PRO A 319 -2.08 8.80 26.65
N PRO A 320 -3.19 9.25 27.26
CA PRO A 320 -4.00 10.36 26.74
C PRO A 320 -3.28 11.70 26.62
N TYR A 321 -2.33 11.99 27.52
CA TYR A 321 -1.57 13.25 27.51
C TYR A 321 -0.70 13.36 26.25
N MET A 322 -0.08 12.25 25.85
CA MET A 322 0.82 12.14 24.70
C MET A 322 0.04 12.26 23.39
N VAL A 323 -1.11 11.59 23.29
CA VAL A 323 -2.02 11.72 22.14
C VAL A 323 -2.47 13.17 21.91
N SER A 324 -2.77 13.90 23.00
CA SER A 324 -3.19 15.30 22.89
C SER A 324 -2.08 16.19 22.34
N GLU A 325 -0.86 16.04 22.85
CA GLU A 325 0.31 16.79 22.36
C GLU A 325 0.59 16.50 20.88
N TRP A 326 0.48 15.23 20.49
CA TRP A 326 0.67 14.81 19.11
C TRP A 326 -0.42 15.39 18.20
N ASP A 327 -1.68 15.32 18.60
CA ASP A 327 -2.78 15.90 17.81
C ASP A 327 -2.58 17.40 17.55
N ASP A 328 -2.15 18.15 18.57
CA ASP A 328 -1.86 19.59 18.45
C ASP A 328 -0.73 19.88 17.44
N LEU A 329 0.36 19.10 17.47
CA LEU A 329 1.45 19.20 16.50
C LEU A 329 0.99 18.90 15.07
N CYS A 330 0.09 17.92 14.92
CA CYS A 330 -0.48 17.53 13.64
C CYS A 330 -1.35 18.64 13.05
N VAL A 331 -2.21 19.24 13.87
CA VAL A 331 -3.05 20.39 13.48
C VAL A 331 -2.18 21.59 13.10
N ALA A 332 -1.11 21.86 13.85
CA ALA A 332 -0.18 22.94 13.54
C ALA A 332 0.56 22.71 12.21
N TRP A 333 1.01 21.48 11.95
CA TRP A 333 1.64 21.11 10.68
C TRP A 333 0.66 21.21 9.50
N GLU A 334 -0.59 20.78 9.67
CA GLU A 334 -1.63 20.85 8.64
C GLU A 334 -1.95 22.30 8.27
N ALA A 335 -2.04 23.20 9.25
CA ALA A 335 -2.32 24.62 9.03
C ALA A 335 -1.17 25.41 8.34
N ASP A 336 0.04 24.86 8.29
CA ASP A 336 1.23 25.55 7.77
C ASP A 336 1.29 25.59 6.23
N LYS A 337 1.71 26.73 5.69
CA LYS A 337 1.75 27.01 4.23
C LYS A 337 3.00 26.42 3.60
N VAL A 338 2.92 26.02 2.33
CA VAL A 338 4.08 25.51 1.57
C VAL A 338 4.98 26.67 1.13
N PRO A 339 6.32 26.62 1.36
CA PRO A 339 7.07 25.54 2.03
C PRO A 339 6.87 25.53 3.54
N LYS A 340 6.60 24.35 4.11
CA LYS A 340 6.33 24.17 5.54
C LYS A 340 7.57 24.48 6.37
N MET A 341 7.39 25.24 7.45
CA MET A 341 8.41 25.70 8.39
C MET A 341 8.34 24.95 9.73
N VAL A 342 7.18 24.37 10.05
CA VAL A 342 7.00 23.52 11.24
C VAL A 342 7.85 22.24 11.10
N LEU A 343 8.23 21.60 12.21
CA LEU A 343 8.94 20.31 12.18
C LEU A 343 8.04 19.24 11.54
N ASN A 344 8.57 18.43 10.62
CA ASN A 344 7.79 17.36 9.97
C ASN A 344 7.48 16.23 10.97
N PRO A 345 6.21 16.07 11.40
CA PRO A 345 5.83 15.05 12.39
C PRO A 345 5.93 13.62 11.83
N PHE A 346 5.94 13.47 10.51
CA PHE A 346 5.99 12.17 9.84
C PHE A 346 7.42 11.62 9.70
N CYS A 347 8.46 12.44 9.95
CA CYS A 347 9.85 12.03 9.79
C CYS A 347 10.49 11.68 11.14
N VAL A 348 11.19 10.54 11.19
CA VAL A 348 11.98 10.12 12.36
C VAL A 348 13.40 10.68 12.18
N GLN A 349 13.84 11.55 13.07
CA GLN A 349 15.21 12.05 13.08
C GLN A 349 16.11 10.97 13.70
N SER A 350 16.49 9.99 12.89
CA SER A 350 17.22 8.83 13.41
C SER A 350 18.65 9.21 13.84
N ASP A 351 18.91 9.34 15.14
CA ASP A 351 20.20 8.96 15.71
C ASP A 351 20.25 7.43 15.71
N ALA A 352 20.65 6.89 14.57
CA ALA A 352 20.65 5.45 14.33
C ALA A 352 21.76 4.79 15.16
N LEU A 353 21.38 4.16 16.27
CA LEU A 353 22.19 3.20 17.03
C LEU A 353 22.81 2.16 16.08
N THR A 354 24.07 1.83 16.31
CA THR A 354 24.85 0.86 15.52
C THR A 354 24.44 -0.58 15.85
N GLU A 355 24.64 -1.52 14.91
CA GLU A 355 24.38 -2.95 15.12
C GLU A 355 25.09 -3.49 16.38
N ASP A 356 26.29 -2.99 16.66
CA ASP A 356 27.08 -3.33 17.84
C ASP A 356 26.49 -2.75 19.14
N GLU A 357 25.92 -1.55 19.11
CA GLU A 357 25.21 -0.97 20.26
C GLU A 357 23.93 -1.73 20.57
N VAL A 358 23.20 -2.21 19.56
CA VAL A 358 22.00 -3.07 19.75
C VAL A 358 22.38 -4.44 20.32
N HIS A 359 23.48 -5.03 19.85
CA HIS A 359 23.98 -6.27 20.44
C HIS A 359 24.45 -6.08 21.88
N LYS A 360 25.01 -4.92 22.21
CA LYS A 360 25.42 -4.54 23.56
C LYS A 360 24.20 -4.35 24.48
N GLU A 361 23.18 -3.62 24.03
CA GLU A 361 21.92 -3.43 24.75
C GLU A 361 21.23 -4.77 25.03
N LEU A 362 21.18 -5.67 24.04
CA LEU A 362 20.66 -7.03 24.21
C LEU A 362 21.48 -7.86 25.21
N ALA A 363 22.81 -7.72 25.19
CA ALA A 363 23.68 -8.41 26.15
C ALA A 363 23.51 -7.85 27.57
N GLU A 364 23.33 -6.53 27.70
CA GLU A 364 23.09 -5.84 28.97
C GLU A 364 21.69 -6.16 29.52
N GLU A 365 20.66 -6.25 28.69
CA GLU A 365 19.30 -6.66 29.07
C GLU A 365 19.26 -8.15 29.45
N GLU A 366 19.99 -9.02 28.74
CA GLU A 366 20.13 -10.43 29.10
C GLU A 366 20.91 -10.61 30.41
N GLU A 367 21.93 -9.80 30.64
CA GLU A 367 22.70 -9.78 31.90
C GLU A 367 21.90 -9.16 33.06
N ALA A 368 21.10 -8.13 32.81
CA ALA A 368 20.17 -7.55 33.78
C ALA A 368 19.08 -8.57 34.17
N ARG A 369 18.56 -9.35 33.21
CA ARG A 369 17.67 -10.49 33.46
C ARG A 369 18.34 -11.62 34.24
N ARG A 370 19.65 -11.85 34.05
CA ARG A 370 20.42 -12.78 34.87
C ARG A 370 20.67 -12.24 36.28
N THR A 371 20.84 -10.94 36.42
CA THR A 371 21.13 -10.25 37.69
C THR A 371 19.87 -10.07 38.56
N SER A 372 18.71 -9.85 37.94
CA SER A 372 17.41 -9.78 38.63
C SER A 372 16.89 -11.15 39.10
N ARG A 373 17.40 -12.25 38.51
CA ARG A 373 17.29 -13.60 39.06
C ARG A 373 18.29 -13.77 40.21
N GLY A 374 17.94 -13.23 41.36
CA GLY A 374 18.69 -13.44 42.61
C GLY A 374 18.94 -14.92 42.89
N ARG A 375 20.10 -15.23 43.48
CA ARG A 375 20.45 -16.58 43.96
C ARG A 375 19.34 -17.11 44.88
N ALA A 376 18.89 -18.32 44.59
CA ALA A 376 17.91 -19.03 45.41
C ALA A 376 18.45 -19.25 46.83
N VAL A 377 17.83 -18.58 47.79
CA VAL A 377 17.93 -18.89 49.22
C VAL A 377 16.91 -19.99 49.50
N HIS A 378 17.38 -21.15 49.94
CA HIS A 378 16.52 -22.28 50.26
C HIS A 378 15.72 -22.05 51.54
N ASP A 379 14.40 -21.91 51.37
CA ASP A 379 13.33 -22.72 52.00
C ASP A 379 12.11 -22.59 51.07
N MET A 380 11.69 -23.68 50.41
CA MET A 380 10.71 -23.61 49.29
C MET A 380 9.29 -23.39 49.79
N SER A 381 8.65 -22.28 49.38
CA SER A 381 7.21 -22.05 49.53
C SER A 381 6.42 -22.64 48.34
N PRO A 382 5.08 -22.81 48.45
CA PRO A 382 4.23 -23.30 47.35
C PRO A 382 4.36 -22.49 46.04
N SER A 383 4.57 -21.17 46.13
CA SER A 383 4.78 -20.31 44.94
C SER A 383 6.14 -20.57 44.27
N VAL A 384 7.18 -20.84 45.05
CA VAL A 384 8.53 -21.16 44.52
C VAL A 384 8.53 -22.54 43.87
N PHE A 385 7.76 -23.49 44.40
CA PHE A 385 7.55 -24.80 43.77
C PHE A 385 6.88 -24.67 42.38
N MET A 386 5.84 -23.84 42.25
CA MET A 386 5.18 -23.61 40.97
C MET A 386 6.10 -22.93 39.95
N VAL A 387 6.86 -21.92 40.37
CA VAL A 387 7.87 -21.27 39.52
C VAL A 387 8.94 -22.28 39.08
N PHE A 388 9.37 -23.18 39.98
CA PHE A 388 10.33 -24.24 39.65
C PHE A 388 9.78 -25.19 38.57
N GLY A 389 8.51 -25.61 38.66
CA GLY A 389 7.85 -26.41 37.63
C GLY A 389 7.77 -25.71 36.27
N LEU A 390 7.37 -24.43 36.25
CA LEU A 390 7.29 -23.63 35.02
C LEU A 390 8.67 -23.41 34.36
N VAL A 391 9.72 -23.20 35.15
CA VAL A 391 11.10 -23.06 34.66
C VAL A 391 11.61 -24.39 34.08
N LEU A 392 11.18 -25.53 34.62
CA LEU A 392 11.51 -26.85 34.08
C LEU A 392 10.85 -27.10 32.73
N GLU A 393 9.56 -26.76 32.60
CA GLU A 393 8.84 -26.83 31.33
C GLU A 393 9.51 -25.94 30.25
N GLU A 394 9.93 -24.73 30.63
CA GLU A 394 10.68 -23.83 29.74
C GLU A 394 12.02 -24.46 29.31
N SER A 395 12.70 -25.15 30.23
CA SER A 395 13.99 -25.80 29.99
C SER A 395 13.85 -27.04 29.08
N GLN A 396 12.82 -27.88 29.27
CA GLN A 396 12.48 -28.98 28.34
C GLN A 396 12.27 -28.44 26.92
N ARG A 397 11.50 -27.35 26.79
CA ARG A 397 11.18 -26.75 25.49
C ARG A 397 12.38 -26.18 24.77
N LYS A 398 13.26 -25.46 25.49
CA LYS A 398 14.50 -24.92 24.90
C LYS A 398 15.36 -26.05 24.34
N LEU A 399 15.52 -27.13 25.09
CA LEU A 399 16.28 -28.29 24.65
C LEU A 399 15.63 -29.00 23.44
N CYS A 400 14.29 -29.16 23.42
CA CYS A 400 13.59 -29.67 22.24
C CYS A 400 13.82 -28.81 20.98
N LEU A 401 13.78 -27.48 21.11
CA LEU A 401 14.00 -26.56 20.00
C LEU A 401 15.45 -26.60 19.52
N GLU A 402 16.43 -26.70 20.43
CA GLU A 402 17.84 -26.87 20.08
C GLU A 402 18.09 -28.17 19.32
N ILE A 403 17.49 -29.28 19.76
CA ILE A 403 17.57 -30.57 19.07
C ILE A 403 16.96 -30.48 17.66
N LYS A 404 15.79 -29.82 17.51
CA LYS A 404 15.17 -29.63 16.19
C LYS A 404 16.01 -28.74 15.25
N LYS A 405 16.80 -27.81 15.79
CA LYS A 405 17.68 -26.94 14.99
C LYS A 405 18.93 -27.65 14.49
N LEU A 406 19.39 -28.70 15.17
CA LEU A 406 20.52 -29.49 14.73
C LEU A 406 20.13 -30.31 13.49
N LYS A 407 20.93 -30.21 12.43
CA LYS A 407 20.77 -31.05 11.22
C LYS A 407 21.04 -32.51 11.59
N ALA A 408 20.59 -33.45 10.76
CA ALA A 408 20.65 -34.90 10.97
C ALA A 408 22.02 -35.49 11.39
N ASN A 409 23.13 -34.75 11.24
CA ASN A 409 24.47 -35.14 11.70
C ASN A 409 25.08 -34.04 12.61
N PRO A 410 24.81 -34.05 13.92
CA PRO A 410 25.47 -33.15 14.88
C PRO A 410 26.97 -33.45 15.02
N THR A 411 27.73 -32.44 15.44
CA THR A 411 29.16 -32.61 15.76
C THR A 411 29.33 -33.23 17.16
N ALA A 412 30.42 -33.95 17.40
CA ALA A 412 30.69 -34.59 18.70
C ALA A 412 30.64 -33.61 19.90
N HIS A 413 31.00 -32.34 19.68
CA HIS A 413 30.87 -31.29 20.69
C HIS A 413 29.40 -30.91 20.98
N GLN A 414 28.55 -30.84 19.94
CA GLN A 414 27.12 -30.58 20.10
C GLN A 414 26.42 -31.75 20.81
N ASP A 415 26.78 -32.99 20.49
CA ASP A 415 26.25 -34.18 21.16
C ASP A 415 26.62 -34.22 22.64
N ALA A 416 27.87 -33.90 22.99
CA ALA A 416 28.31 -33.80 24.37
C ALA A 416 27.54 -32.72 25.14
N HIS A 417 27.30 -31.55 24.51
CA HIS A 417 26.55 -30.46 25.11
C HIS A 417 25.08 -30.83 25.38
N ILE A 418 24.40 -31.48 24.42
CA ILE A 418 23.03 -31.97 24.61
C ILE A 418 22.97 -33.03 25.70
N ALA A 419 23.93 -33.96 25.74
CA ALA A 419 23.98 -34.99 26.76
C ALA A 419 24.14 -34.39 28.18
N GLU A 420 24.95 -33.35 28.32
CA GLU A 420 25.08 -32.61 29.58
C GLU A 420 23.76 -31.92 29.97
N GLN A 421 23.11 -31.20 29.04
CA GLN A 421 21.81 -30.57 29.29
C GLN A 421 20.72 -31.58 29.66
N ARG A 422 20.69 -32.75 29.00
CA ARG A 422 19.79 -33.87 29.33
C ARG A 422 19.99 -34.38 30.76
N SER A 423 21.25 -34.59 31.17
CA SER A 423 21.58 -35.06 32.52
C SER A 423 21.15 -34.05 33.59
N LEU A 424 21.42 -32.76 33.36
CA LEU A 424 21.00 -31.67 34.26
C LEU A 424 19.48 -31.57 34.35
N LEU A 425 18.78 -31.68 33.22
CA LEU A 425 17.33 -31.64 33.17
C LEU A 425 16.73 -32.84 33.92
N GLN A 426 17.25 -34.04 33.70
CA GLN A 426 16.78 -35.25 34.37
C GLN A 426 16.99 -35.21 35.89
N ALA A 427 18.11 -34.65 36.36
CA ALA A 427 18.33 -34.42 37.79
C ALA A 427 17.29 -33.46 38.39
N LYS A 428 16.93 -32.39 37.67
CA LYS A 428 15.90 -31.45 38.13
C LYS A 428 14.49 -32.03 38.07
N ILE A 429 14.18 -32.87 37.07
CA ILE A 429 12.89 -33.57 36.96
C ILE A 429 12.69 -34.49 38.16
N LYS A 430 13.70 -35.30 38.54
CA LYS A 430 13.62 -36.15 39.74
C LYS A 430 13.33 -35.33 41.01
N LYS A 431 14.02 -34.20 41.17
CA LYS A 431 13.78 -33.28 42.28
C LYS A 431 12.35 -32.71 42.27
N PHE A 432 11.79 -32.45 41.09
CA PHE A 432 10.39 -32.01 40.95
C PHE A 432 9.41 -33.11 41.35
N GLU A 433 9.63 -34.35 40.90
CA GLU A 433 8.81 -35.52 41.27
C GLU A 433 8.79 -35.76 42.79
N GLU A 434 9.94 -35.64 43.46
CA GLU A 434 10.04 -35.72 44.92
C GLU A 434 9.20 -34.65 45.62
N LEU A 435 9.22 -33.41 45.10
CA LEU A 435 8.45 -32.30 45.65
C LEU A 435 6.95 -32.42 45.35
N CYS A 436 6.56 -33.02 44.22
CA CYS A 436 5.17 -33.31 43.89
C CYS A 436 4.50 -34.18 44.96
N ALA A 437 5.21 -35.12 45.58
CA ALA A 437 4.66 -35.93 46.66
C ALA A 437 4.27 -35.10 47.90
N THR A 438 4.90 -33.94 48.09
CA THR A 438 4.63 -33.03 49.24
C THR A 438 3.56 -31.99 48.90
N TYR A 439 3.62 -31.39 47.71
CA TYR A 439 2.72 -30.30 47.31
C TYR A 439 1.45 -30.75 46.57
N MET A 440 1.47 -31.93 45.94
CA MET A 440 0.35 -32.53 45.20
C MET A 440 0.16 -34.01 45.60
N PRO A 441 -0.21 -34.30 46.86
CA PRO A 441 -0.27 -35.67 47.37
C PRO A 441 -1.28 -36.56 46.61
N GLY A 442 -2.31 -35.98 46.00
CA GLY A 442 -3.27 -36.70 45.16
C GLY A 442 -2.75 -37.11 43.79
N LEU A 443 -1.56 -36.63 43.37
CA LEU A 443 -1.03 -36.85 42.03
C LEU A 443 -0.66 -38.31 41.79
N LEU A 444 -0.02 -38.97 42.76
CA LEU A 444 0.36 -40.39 42.64
C LEU A 444 -0.87 -41.26 42.41
N GLN A 445 -1.97 -41.01 43.14
CA GLN A 445 -3.21 -41.76 43.00
C GLN A 445 -3.91 -41.50 41.65
N PHE A 446 -3.77 -40.28 41.11
CA PHE A 446 -4.28 -39.92 39.79
C PHE A 446 -3.46 -40.59 38.66
N VAL A 447 -2.13 -40.50 38.73
CA VAL A 447 -1.23 -41.08 37.73
C VAL A 447 -1.36 -42.60 37.71
N SER A 448 -1.42 -43.29 38.86
CA SER A 448 -1.63 -44.74 38.90
C SER A 448 -2.96 -45.18 38.27
N LYS A 449 -4.05 -44.41 38.47
CA LYS A 449 -5.36 -44.69 37.84
C LYS A 449 -5.40 -44.38 36.34
N THR A 450 -4.47 -43.58 35.84
CA THR A 450 -4.43 -43.14 34.44
C THR A 450 -3.42 -43.97 33.62
N GLN A 451 -2.32 -44.41 34.24
CA GLN A 451 -1.27 -45.24 33.64
C GLN A 451 -1.64 -46.72 33.46
N GLU A 452 -2.66 -47.24 34.14
CA GLU A 452 -3.18 -48.60 33.85
C GLU A 452 -3.72 -48.73 32.40
N VAL A 453 -3.89 -47.63 31.66
CA VAL A 453 -4.46 -47.62 30.30
C VAL A 453 -3.41 -47.44 29.19
N ASP A 454 -2.16 -47.03 29.47
CA ASP A 454 -1.21 -46.72 28.39
C ASP A 454 0.26 -46.99 28.76
N HIS A 455 0.68 -48.26 28.65
CA HIS A 455 2.07 -48.69 28.85
C HIS A 455 2.98 -48.46 27.61
N SER A 456 2.53 -47.67 26.63
CA SER A 456 3.25 -47.47 25.36
C SER A 456 4.07 -46.17 25.28
N SER A 457 3.95 -45.26 26.25
CA SER A 457 4.45 -43.88 26.15
C SER A 457 5.18 -43.38 27.42
N LEU A 458 6.04 -44.21 28.02
CA LEU A 458 7.09 -43.70 28.91
C LEU A 458 8.23 -43.19 28.02
N GLY A 459 8.27 -41.89 27.74
CA GLY A 459 9.36 -41.27 26.99
C GLY A 459 10.71 -41.61 27.62
N THR A 460 11.56 -42.32 26.88
CA THR A 460 12.89 -42.76 27.34
C THR A 460 13.89 -41.59 27.47
N VAL A 461 13.47 -40.38 27.10
CA VAL A 461 14.31 -39.19 26.94
C VAL A 461 13.77 -38.03 27.78
N ALA A 462 14.65 -37.30 28.47
CA ALA A 462 14.30 -36.31 29.49
C ALA A 462 13.39 -35.16 29.00
N GLU A 463 13.40 -34.87 27.70
CA GLU A 463 12.58 -33.80 27.10
C GLU A 463 11.14 -34.22 26.78
N GLU A 464 10.85 -35.52 26.78
CA GLU A 464 9.51 -36.08 26.49
C GLU A 464 8.77 -36.50 27.77
N VAL A 465 9.40 -36.34 28.93
CA VAL A 465 8.79 -36.64 30.22
C VAL A 465 7.67 -35.64 30.50
N GLN A 466 6.45 -36.15 30.64
CA GLN A 466 5.28 -35.34 30.96
C GLN A 466 5.39 -34.74 32.38
N LEU A 467 5.54 -33.41 32.46
CA LEU A 467 5.46 -32.67 33.72
C LEU A 467 4.00 -32.45 34.11
N TRP A 468 3.61 -33.00 35.25
CA TRP A 468 2.25 -32.85 35.79
C TRP A 468 2.11 -31.54 36.57
N LEU A 469 1.74 -30.48 35.87
CA LEU A 469 1.27 -29.23 36.46
C LEU A 469 -0.27 -29.26 36.64
N PRO A 470 -0.85 -28.46 37.55
CA PRO A 470 -2.31 -28.37 37.71
C PRO A 470 -3.08 -28.10 36.41
N SER A 471 -2.51 -27.33 35.47
CA SER A 471 -3.08 -27.10 34.13
C SER A 471 -3.21 -28.38 33.27
N SER A 472 -2.32 -29.35 33.45
CA SER A 472 -2.33 -30.66 32.76
C SER A 472 -3.36 -31.65 33.33
N ILE A 473 -4.00 -31.32 34.45
CA ILE A 473 -5.00 -32.17 35.12
C ILE A 473 -6.41 -31.71 34.72
N PRO A 474 -7.34 -32.63 34.40
CA PRO A 474 -8.73 -32.29 34.13
C PRO A 474 -9.42 -31.52 35.27
N ALA A 475 -10.28 -30.54 34.92
CA ALA A 475 -10.90 -29.61 35.86
C ALA A 475 -11.72 -30.29 36.99
N ASP A 476 -12.32 -31.44 36.72
CA ASP A 476 -13.10 -32.26 37.65
C ASP A 476 -12.27 -32.86 38.80
N ARG A 477 -10.95 -32.99 38.61
CA ARG A 477 -10.04 -33.65 39.57
C ARG A 477 -9.04 -32.71 40.22
N ARG A 478 -8.90 -31.47 39.75
CA ARG A 478 -7.94 -30.48 40.29
C ARG A 478 -8.14 -30.19 41.78
N GLY A 479 -9.40 -30.08 42.24
CA GLY A 479 -9.70 -29.82 43.65
C GLY A 479 -9.25 -30.94 44.60
N GLN A 480 -9.13 -32.18 44.10
CA GLN A 480 -8.67 -33.34 44.87
C GLN A 480 -7.15 -33.51 44.84
N VAL A 481 -6.49 -33.01 43.79
CA VAL A 481 -5.05 -33.24 43.54
C VAL A 481 -4.18 -32.04 43.92
N CYS A 482 -4.65 -30.81 43.67
CA CYS A 482 -3.80 -29.61 43.65
C CYS A 482 -4.14 -28.54 44.71
N GLY A 483 -5.26 -28.66 45.43
CA GLY A 483 -5.65 -27.67 46.45
C GLY A 483 -5.69 -26.23 45.89
N SER A 484 -4.98 -25.28 46.53
CA SER A 484 -4.89 -23.87 46.12
C SER A 484 -3.79 -23.57 45.08
N LEU A 485 -3.09 -24.59 44.55
CA LEU A 485 -2.03 -24.42 43.56
C LEU A 485 -2.55 -24.02 42.18
N SER A 486 -3.81 -24.35 41.84
CA SER A 486 -4.46 -23.95 40.59
C SER A 486 -4.52 -22.44 40.42
N ASP A 487 -4.88 -21.72 41.49
CA ASP A 487 -5.08 -20.27 41.46
C ASP A 487 -3.74 -19.53 41.38
N MET A 488 -2.71 -20.10 42.02
CA MET A 488 -1.33 -19.62 41.89
C MET A 488 -0.78 -19.84 40.49
N GLU A 489 -1.03 -21.00 39.89
CA GLU A 489 -0.62 -21.29 38.51
C GLU A 489 -1.31 -20.36 37.52
N GLU A 490 -2.61 -20.10 37.68
CA GLU A 490 -3.37 -19.21 36.79
C GLU A 490 -2.80 -17.79 36.80
N ARG A 491 -2.47 -17.27 37.98
CA ARG A 491 -1.84 -15.95 38.15
C ARG A 491 -0.45 -15.90 37.50
N LEU A 492 0.34 -16.97 37.65
CA LEU A 492 1.66 -17.08 37.03
C LEU A 492 1.58 -17.14 35.51
N HIS A 493 0.63 -17.92 34.94
CA HIS A 493 0.41 -17.95 33.49
C HIS A 493 -0.08 -16.61 32.95
N THR A 494 -0.93 -15.90 33.71
CA THR A 494 -1.35 -14.53 33.33
C THR A 494 -0.16 -13.58 33.25
N ALA A 495 0.72 -13.60 34.25
CA ALA A 495 1.96 -12.82 34.22
C ALA A 495 2.88 -13.25 33.07
N GLN A 496 3.06 -14.56 32.84
CA GLN A 496 3.86 -15.08 31.72
C GLN A 496 3.30 -14.68 30.36
N CYS A 497 1.99 -14.59 30.19
CA CYS A 497 1.38 -14.08 28.96
C CYS A 497 1.77 -12.63 28.71
N HIS A 498 1.67 -11.76 29.72
CA HIS A 498 2.07 -10.36 29.61
C HIS A 498 3.58 -10.20 29.37
N ASP A 499 4.43 -10.93 30.10
CA ASP A 499 5.88 -10.91 29.92
C ASP A 499 6.30 -11.40 28.53
N ALA A 500 5.64 -12.46 28.03
CA ALA A 500 5.91 -13.00 26.70
C ALA A 500 5.48 -12.04 25.60
N LEU A 501 4.33 -11.37 25.74
CA LEU A 501 3.89 -10.33 24.80
C LEU A 501 4.83 -9.13 24.81
N ASN A 502 5.23 -8.64 25.99
CA ASN A 502 6.23 -7.56 26.11
C ASN A 502 7.56 -7.95 25.46
N SER A 503 8.00 -9.19 25.64
CA SER A 503 9.19 -9.72 24.97
C SER A 503 9.01 -9.74 23.44
N VAL A 504 7.85 -10.16 22.93
CA VAL A 504 7.55 -10.12 21.49
C VAL A 504 7.59 -8.68 20.98
N HIS A 505 7.01 -7.71 21.71
CA HIS A 505 7.03 -6.30 21.35
C HIS A 505 8.47 -5.77 21.24
N HIS A 506 9.26 -5.94 22.30
CA HIS A 506 10.64 -5.48 22.34
C HIS A 506 11.47 -6.08 21.20
N ILE A 507 11.36 -7.39 20.97
CA ILE A 507 12.11 -8.07 19.89
C ILE A 507 11.67 -7.58 18.50
N LEU A 508 10.37 -7.33 18.28
CA LEU A 508 9.87 -6.78 17.02
C LEU A 508 10.32 -5.34 16.79
N HIS A 509 10.43 -4.53 17.85
CA HIS A 509 11.01 -3.18 17.78
C HIS A 509 12.49 -3.23 17.36
N LEU A 510 13.29 -4.10 17.99
CA LEU A 510 14.69 -4.28 17.63
C LEU A 510 14.86 -4.75 16.19
N LYS A 511 14.04 -5.72 15.75
CA LYS A 511 14.02 -6.20 14.37
C LYS A 511 13.77 -5.05 13.38
N MET A 512 12.79 -4.18 13.66
CA MET A 512 12.49 -3.01 12.83
C MET A 512 13.69 -2.06 12.73
N ARG A 513 14.35 -1.75 13.85
CA ARG A 513 15.55 -0.88 13.87
C ARG A 513 16.66 -1.48 12.99
N MET A 514 16.94 -2.78 13.12
CA MET A 514 17.94 -3.46 12.28
C MET A 514 17.59 -3.41 10.78
N VAL A 515 16.31 -3.56 10.42
CA VAL A 515 15.86 -3.45 9.03
C VAL A 515 16.06 -2.04 8.49
N LYS A 516 15.69 -0.99 9.25
CA LYS A 516 15.94 0.41 8.88
C LYS A 516 17.44 0.68 8.69
N TYR A 517 18.27 0.22 9.63
CA TYR A 517 19.73 0.33 9.55
C TYR A 517 20.28 -0.32 8.28
N LYS A 518 19.89 -1.57 8.01
CA LYS A 518 20.29 -2.30 6.80
C LYS A 518 19.92 -1.53 5.53
N ASN A 519 18.68 -1.02 5.46
CA ASN A 519 18.20 -0.29 4.29
C ASN A 519 18.97 1.04 4.07
N LYS A 520 19.31 1.74 5.15
CA LYS A 520 20.02 3.03 5.10
C LYS A 520 21.52 2.85 4.82
N LYS A 521 22.21 2.03 5.61
CA LYS A 521 23.69 1.98 5.66
C LYS A 521 24.33 0.77 4.98
N VAL A 522 23.65 -0.37 4.85
CA VAL A 522 24.28 -1.59 4.29
C VAL A 522 24.13 -1.63 2.76
N ARG A 523 25.25 -1.89 2.08
CA ARG A 523 25.34 -2.03 0.61
C ARG A 523 26.22 -3.24 0.28
N GLY A 524 25.91 -3.94 -0.81
CA GLY A 524 26.69 -5.11 -1.24
C GLY A 524 26.16 -6.45 -0.70
N GLN A 525 26.53 -7.54 -1.38
CA GLN A 525 25.98 -8.87 -1.13
C GLN A 525 26.47 -9.51 0.18
N TRP A 526 27.73 -9.25 0.55
CA TRP A 526 28.35 -9.87 1.74
C TRP A 526 27.79 -9.30 3.04
N ASP A 527 27.89 -7.98 3.22
CA ASP A 527 27.31 -7.28 4.38
C ASP A 527 25.79 -7.45 4.44
N GLY A 528 25.11 -7.43 3.29
CA GLY A 528 23.68 -7.69 3.20
C GLY A 528 23.28 -9.10 3.67
N THR A 529 24.14 -10.10 3.47
CA THR A 529 23.92 -11.47 3.95
C THR A 529 24.17 -11.56 5.46
N ARG A 530 25.21 -10.90 5.98
CA ARG A 530 25.54 -10.88 7.41
C ARG A 530 24.44 -10.23 8.25
N SER A 531 23.99 -9.03 7.88
CA SER A 531 22.88 -8.37 8.58
C SER A 531 21.58 -9.19 8.47
N ARG A 532 21.37 -9.95 7.39
CA ARG A 532 20.23 -10.85 7.26
C ARG A 532 20.28 -12.00 8.28
N VAL A 533 21.45 -12.59 8.51
CA VAL A 533 21.61 -13.63 9.55
C VAL A 533 21.28 -13.06 10.93
N GLY A 534 21.75 -11.85 11.25
CA GLY A 534 21.40 -11.15 12.49
C GLY A 534 19.89 -10.92 12.65
N ILE A 535 19.24 -10.38 11.60
CA ILE A 535 17.78 -10.16 11.59
C ILE A 535 17.00 -11.47 11.76
N ASN A 536 17.43 -12.56 11.11
CA ASN A 536 16.81 -13.87 11.25
C ASN A 536 16.91 -14.39 12.69
N ALA A 537 18.07 -14.24 13.33
CA ALA A 537 18.28 -14.66 14.71
C ALA A 537 17.37 -13.91 15.69
N ILE A 538 17.19 -12.59 15.51
CA ILE A 538 16.23 -11.80 16.29
C ILE A 538 14.80 -12.28 16.02
N HIS A 539 14.46 -12.54 14.76
CA HIS A 539 13.13 -13.02 14.43
C HIS A 539 12.81 -14.39 15.04
N GLU A 540 13.78 -15.31 15.10
CA GLU A 540 13.64 -16.58 15.81
C GLU A 540 13.40 -16.38 17.32
N ARG A 541 14.00 -15.36 17.94
CA ARG A 541 13.71 -15.02 19.35
C ARG A 541 12.26 -14.56 19.51
N ALA A 542 11.71 -13.79 18.56
CA ALA A 542 10.31 -13.39 18.58
C ALA A 542 9.37 -14.60 18.48
N LEU A 543 9.70 -15.56 17.62
CA LEU A 543 8.95 -16.82 17.50
C LEU A 543 9.02 -17.65 18.78
N ALA A 544 10.17 -17.69 19.46
CA ALA A 544 10.31 -18.37 20.74
C ALA A 544 9.46 -17.71 21.86
N ALA A 545 9.42 -16.38 21.89
CA ALA A 545 8.56 -15.63 22.81
C ALA A 545 7.06 -15.83 22.51
N ALA A 546 6.66 -15.83 21.23
CA ALA A 546 5.32 -16.19 20.79
C ALA A 546 4.95 -17.64 21.15
N LEU A 547 5.92 -18.56 21.01
CA LEU A 547 6.03 -19.88 21.65
C LEU A 547 5.47 -19.90 23.08
N LYS A 548 6.16 -19.15 23.92
CA LYS A 548 5.88 -19.05 25.35
C LYS A 548 4.48 -18.49 25.61
N TYR A 549 4.06 -17.45 24.87
CA TYR A 549 2.74 -16.88 24.97
C TYR A 549 1.62 -17.89 24.66
N ARG A 550 1.70 -18.60 23.54
CA ARG A 550 0.68 -19.57 23.12
C ARG A 550 0.45 -20.64 24.18
N MET A 551 1.53 -21.13 24.80
CA MET A 551 1.45 -22.18 25.80
C MET A 551 0.96 -21.69 27.16
N ALA A 552 1.44 -20.53 27.63
CA ALA A 552 0.90 -19.92 28.85
C ALA A 552 -0.59 -19.59 28.70
N ARG A 553 -1.02 -19.15 27.51
CA ARG A 553 -2.43 -18.90 27.20
C ARG A 553 -3.25 -20.18 27.20
N GLU A 554 -2.75 -21.26 26.60
CA GLU A 554 -3.43 -22.57 26.62
C GLU A 554 -3.57 -23.08 28.05
N ALA A 555 -2.51 -23.03 28.85
CA ALA A 555 -2.56 -23.43 30.26
C ALA A 555 -3.54 -22.57 31.07
N LYS A 556 -3.58 -21.25 30.85
CA LYS A 556 -4.58 -20.35 31.44
C LYS A 556 -6.00 -20.71 31.01
N LEU A 557 -6.22 -21.04 29.74
CA LEU A 557 -7.52 -21.46 29.22
C LEU A 557 -7.98 -22.76 29.87
N GLN A 558 -7.08 -23.72 30.06
CA GLN A 558 -7.38 -24.96 30.76
C GLN A 558 -7.74 -24.73 32.22
N LEU A 559 -7.11 -23.76 32.91
CA LEU A 559 -7.35 -23.45 34.32
C LEU A 559 -8.64 -22.65 34.56
N SER A 560 -8.82 -21.54 33.84
CA SER A 560 -9.88 -20.54 34.08
C SER A 560 -11.10 -20.67 33.16
N GLY A 561 -10.97 -21.42 32.05
CA GLY A 561 -12.00 -21.49 31.01
C GLY A 561 -12.12 -20.20 30.19
N PRO A 562 -13.03 -20.17 29.21
CA PRO A 562 -13.29 -18.98 28.40
C PRO A 562 -13.90 -17.86 29.25
N GLY A 563 -13.39 -16.63 29.10
CA GLY A 563 -13.84 -15.48 29.88
C GLY A 563 -13.41 -14.13 29.30
N ASP A 564 -13.72 -13.04 30.00
CA ASP A 564 -13.44 -11.68 29.53
C ASP A 564 -11.95 -11.38 29.29
N TRP A 565 -11.06 -12.16 29.93
CA TRP A 565 -9.61 -12.07 29.75
C TRP A 565 -9.15 -12.41 28.32
N GLU A 566 -9.95 -13.10 27.50
CA GLU A 566 -9.63 -13.36 26.09
C GLU A 566 -9.66 -12.10 25.22
N ARG A 567 -10.31 -11.02 25.68
CA ARG A 567 -10.33 -9.72 24.98
C ARG A 567 -8.99 -9.00 25.08
N THR A 568 -8.22 -9.23 26.14
CA THR A 568 -6.89 -8.66 26.35
C THR A 568 -5.78 -9.62 25.94
N LEU A 569 -5.95 -10.92 26.17
CA LEU A 569 -5.02 -11.98 25.79
C LEU A 569 -5.61 -12.83 24.65
N CYS A 570 -5.60 -12.26 23.43
CA CYS A 570 -6.15 -12.91 22.24
C CYS A 570 -5.28 -14.08 21.75
N ARG A 571 -5.84 -14.93 20.89
CA ARG A 571 -5.09 -16.00 20.23
C ARG A 571 -4.03 -15.38 19.30
N LEU A 572 -2.76 -15.78 19.46
CA LEU A 572 -1.65 -15.25 18.67
C LEU A 572 -1.35 -16.12 17.46
N GLU A 573 -1.68 -15.66 16.26
CA GLU A 573 -1.33 -16.31 14.99
C GLU A 573 0.05 -15.87 14.50
N ASP A 574 0.68 -16.63 13.60
CA ASP A 574 1.98 -16.24 13.03
C ASP A 574 1.88 -14.94 12.21
N ASN A 575 0.69 -14.65 11.65
CA ASN A 575 0.40 -13.42 10.92
C ASN A 575 0.40 -12.17 11.82
N ASP A 576 0.20 -12.35 13.12
CA ASP A 576 0.14 -11.24 14.10
C ASP A 576 1.53 -10.78 14.55
N ILE A 577 2.57 -11.60 14.35
CA ILE A 577 3.96 -11.33 14.78
C ILE A 577 4.65 -10.38 13.79
N ARG A 578 4.28 -9.10 13.85
CA ARG A 578 4.73 -8.06 12.91
C ARG A 578 4.91 -6.70 13.58
N SER A 579 5.89 -5.93 13.10
CA SER A 579 6.18 -4.56 13.57
C SER A 579 5.09 -3.56 13.14
N TYR A 580 5.05 -2.37 13.76
CA TYR A 580 4.16 -1.26 13.38
C TYR A 580 4.23 -0.90 11.89
N GLN A 581 5.41 -1.04 11.28
CA GLN A 581 5.66 -0.65 9.89
C GLN A 581 5.59 -1.82 8.91
N ASP A 582 5.49 -3.06 9.40
CA ASP A 582 5.40 -4.23 8.54
C ASP A 582 3.98 -4.27 7.94
N PRO A 583 3.84 -4.27 6.60
CA PRO A 583 2.53 -4.34 5.98
C PRO A 583 1.81 -5.63 6.36
N ASP A 584 0.48 -5.56 6.53
CA ASP A 584 -0.37 -6.74 6.49
C ASP A 584 -0.03 -7.48 5.18
N ARG A 585 0.25 -8.79 5.23
CA ARG A 585 0.67 -9.52 4.03
C ARG A 585 -0.45 -9.39 3.01
N LEU A 586 -0.28 -8.49 2.06
CA LEU A 586 -1.21 -8.31 0.97
C LEU A 586 -1.35 -9.69 0.34
N ARG A 587 -2.59 -10.17 0.24
CA ARG A 587 -2.88 -11.35 -0.59
C ARG A 587 -2.19 -11.10 -1.92
N LYS A 588 -1.25 -11.97 -2.30
CA LYS A 588 -0.65 -11.93 -3.64
C LYS A 588 -1.80 -11.89 -4.63
N ARG A 589 -2.06 -10.73 -5.22
CA ARG A 589 -2.98 -10.64 -6.35
C ARG A 589 -2.30 -11.47 -7.44
N SER A 590 -3.00 -12.49 -7.94
CA SER A 590 -2.56 -13.11 -9.19
C SER A 590 -2.50 -11.99 -10.22
N GLY A 591 -1.30 -11.75 -10.76
CA GLY A 591 -1.10 -10.70 -11.75
C GLY A 591 -2.06 -10.94 -12.90
N ARG A 592 -2.98 -10.00 -13.13
CA ARG A 592 -3.91 -10.08 -14.26
C ARG A 592 -3.10 -9.82 -15.53
N GLN A 593 -2.99 -10.84 -16.37
CA GLN A 593 -2.49 -10.68 -17.72
C GLN A 593 -3.50 -9.84 -18.51
N GLY A 594 -3.01 -8.81 -19.19
CA GLY A 594 -3.77 -7.60 -19.52
C GLY A 594 -5.08 -7.80 -20.29
N THR A 595 -6.06 -6.95 -19.96
CA THR A 595 -6.89 -6.15 -20.88
C THR A 595 -7.87 -5.32 -20.04
N ASN A 596 -7.70 -3.99 -20.08
CA ASN A 596 -8.72 -2.93 -20.00
C ASN A 596 -10.06 -3.14 -19.27
N GLU A 597 -10.11 -3.82 -18.12
CA GLU A 597 -11.32 -3.86 -17.30
C GLU A 597 -11.00 -3.67 -15.81
N ASP A 598 -11.48 -2.53 -15.27
CA ASP A 598 -11.67 -2.22 -13.86
C ASP A 598 -12.75 -3.11 -13.22
N SER A 599 -12.66 -4.43 -13.45
CA SER A 599 -13.44 -5.41 -12.71
C SER A 599 -12.65 -5.80 -11.47
N TRP A 600 -12.93 -5.09 -10.37
CA TRP A 600 -12.63 -5.53 -9.01
C TRP A 600 -13.53 -6.71 -8.70
N ASP A 601 -13.08 -7.91 -9.00
CA ASP A 601 -13.85 -9.13 -8.75
C ASP A 601 -13.75 -9.51 -7.26
N LEU A 602 -14.91 -9.65 -6.62
CA LEU A 602 -15.05 -10.13 -5.24
C LEU A 602 -15.16 -11.66 -5.28
N GLY A 603 -14.06 -12.34 -5.62
CA GLY A 603 -14.13 -13.79 -5.79
C GLY A 603 -12.82 -14.46 -6.21
N SER A 604 -11.80 -14.40 -5.37
CA SER A 604 -10.69 -15.36 -5.46
C SER A 604 -10.66 -16.22 -4.21
N THR A 605 -10.87 -17.53 -4.40
CA THR A 605 -10.65 -18.56 -3.38
C THR A 605 -9.23 -18.45 -2.82
N PRO A 606 -9.06 -18.51 -1.49
CA PRO A 606 -7.75 -18.39 -0.87
C PRO A 606 -6.86 -19.57 -1.27
N GLU A 607 -5.73 -19.27 -1.93
CA GLU A 607 -4.59 -20.20 -1.99
C GLU A 607 -4.08 -20.45 -0.56
N PRO A 608 -3.65 -21.69 -0.23
CA PRO A 608 -3.09 -21.99 1.07
C PRO A 608 -1.86 -21.12 1.32
N VAL A 609 -1.81 -20.47 2.50
CA VAL A 609 -0.66 -19.69 2.95
C VAL A 609 0.50 -20.65 3.15
N GLU A 610 1.51 -20.60 2.27
CA GLU A 610 2.75 -21.34 2.46
C GLU A 610 3.40 -20.87 3.78
N HIS A 611 3.61 -21.80 4.71
CA HIS A 611 4.12 -21.54 6.04
C HIS A 611 5.61 -21.15 5.99
N GLY A 612 5.86 -19.85 5.90
CA GLY A 612 7.18 -19.25 6.03
C GLY A 612 7.07 -17.73 6.16
N ILE A 613 7.81 -17.16 7.11
CA ILE A 613 7.96 -15.70 7.19
C ILE A 613 9.07 -15.31 6.22
N ASP A 614 8.66 -14.98 5.00
CA ASP A 614 9.57 -14.48 3.98
C ASP A 614 10.01 -13.08 4.41
N LEU A 615 11.25 -12.97 4.88
CA LEU A 615 11.93 -11.69 5.16
C LEU A 615 12.32 -10.95 3.86
N TYR A 616 11.90 -11.49 2.72
CA TYR A 616 11.77 -10.71 1.52
C TYR A 616 10.52 -9.83 1.71
N GLN A 617 10.74 -8.51 1.77
CA GLN A 617 10.05 -7.73 0.76
C GLN A 617 10.33 -8.47 -0.54
N ASP A 618 9.39 -9.32 -0.99
CA ASP A 618 9.28 -9.68 -2.40
C ASP A 618 9.60 -8.38 -3.10
N ALA A 619 10.70 -8.34 -3.86
CA ALA A 619 11.19 -7.14 -4.49
C ALA A 619 9.95 -6.51 -5.11
N CYS A 620 9.45 -5.44 -4.46
CA CYS A 620 8.17 -4.84 -4.79
C CYS A 620 8.34 -4.59 -6.27
N LYS A 621 7.66 -5.37 -7.11
CA LYS A 621 7.86 -5.19 -8.55
C LYS A 621 7.44 -3.76 -8.76
N LYS A 622 8.10 -3.04 -9.68
CA LYS A 622 7.78 -1.62 -9.94
C LYS A 622 6.25 -1.40 -9.86
N GLN A 623 5.48 -2.37 -10.39
CA GLN A 623 4.01 -2.57 -10.36
C GLN A 623 3.22 -2.59 -9.02
N ASP A 624 3.81 -2.77 -7.84
CA ASP A 624 3.04 -3.12 -6.63
C ASP A 624 2.61 -1.93 -5.73
N GLY A 625 3.09 -0.70 -6.00
CA GLY A 625 2.78 0.49 -5.20
C GLY A 625 3.29 0.40 -3.74
N THR A 626 3.22 1.50 -2.98
CA THR A 626 3.76 1.54 -1.59
C THR A 626 2.95 0.75 -0.57
N GLY A 627 1.72 0.32 -0.91
CA GLY A 627 0.84 -0.47 -0.06
C GLY A 627 0.49 0.18 1.29
N GLN A 628 0.72 1.49 1.45
CA GLN A 628 0.56 2.19 2.73
C GLN A 628 -0.91 2.46 3.09
N THR A 629 -1.78 2.56 2.10
CA THR A 629 -3.20 2.90 2.25
C THR A 629 -4.02 1.85 2.99
N TRP A 630 -3.64 0.57 2.92
CA TRP A 630 -4.36 -0.55 3.56
C TRP A 630 -3.70 -1.08 4.83
N ARG A 631 -2.71 -0.34 5.36
CA ARG A 631 -1.96 -0.81 6.54
C ARG A 631 -2.85 -0.79 7.78
N THR A 632 -2.75 -1.86 8.57
CA THR A 632 -3.37 -1.97 9.88
C THR A 632 -2.39 -2.60 10.86
N LEU A 633 -2.41 -2.12 12.09
CA LEU A 633 -1.60 -2.67 13.17
C LEU A 633 -2.13 -4.04 13.61
N SER A 634 -1.21 -4.91 14.04
CA SER A 634 -1.56 -6.18 14.69
C SER A 634 -2.21 -5.92 16.05
N TRP A 635 -3.12 -6.80 16.46
CA TRP A 635 -3.86 -6.67 17.73
C TRP A 635 -2.93 -6.61 18.95
N ILE A 636 -1.74 -7.20 18.86
CA ILE A 636 -0.71 -7.17 19.92
C ILE A 636 -0.35 -5.73 20.31
N TRP A 637 -0.42 -4.79 19.37
CA TRP A 637 -0.13 -3.36 19.58
C TRP A 637 -1.34 -2.52 20.03
N ILE A 638 -2.54 -3.09 19.98
CA ILE A 638 -3.82 -2.39 20.21
C ILE A 638 -4.39 -2.70 21.60
N THR A 639 -4.21 -3.93 22.08
CA THR A 639 -4.88 -4.43 23.30
C THR A 639 -4.11 -4.22 24.59
N MET A 640 -2.79 -4.01 24.51
CA MET A 640 -1.92 -3.86 25.66
C MET A 640 -1.33 -2.45 25.69
N ARG A 641 -1.29 -1.80 26.87
CA ARG A 641 -0.65 -0.49 27.02
C ARG A 641 0.84 -0.63 26.74
N ILE A 642 1.35 0.21 25.85
CA ILE A 642 2.78 0.28 25.55
C ILE A 642 3.46 0.85 26.81
N ASN A 643 4.36 0.06 27.41
CA ASN A 643 5.09 0.46 28.61
C ASN A 643 6.36 1.19 28.18
N LEU A 644 6.49 2.47 28.56
CA LEU A 644 7.55 3.41 28.13
C LEU A 644 8.63 3.61 29.21
N GLU A 645 8.59 2.83 30.30
CA GLU A 645 9.46 3.00 31.47
C GLU A 645 10.74 2.13 31.45
N ASP A 646 10.95 1.28 30.42
CA ASP A 646 12.02 0.26 30.42
C ASP A 646 13.41 0.80 29.98
N GLY A 647 13.61 2.11 29.96
CA GLY A 647 14.94 2.73 29.81
C GLY A 647 15.60 2.59 28.42
N ALA A 648 14.99 1.87 27.48
CA ALA A 648 15.37 1.82 26.07
C ALA A 648 14.80 3.02 25.25
N ASP A 649 14.20 4.00 25.95
CA ASP A 649 13.10 4.83 25.44
C ASP A 649 13.41 6.32 25.21
N GLU A 650 14.59 6.85 25.55
CA GLU A 650 14.88 8.29 25.36
C GLU A 650 14.84 8.76 23.88
N HIS A 651 15.02 7.85 22.90
CA HIS A 651 14.95 8.17 21.45
C HIS A 651 13.86 7.36 20.71
N ASN A 652 12.96 6.71 21.46
CA ASN A 652 12.07 5.68 20.93
C ASN A 652 10.65 6.19 20.62
N ASP A 653 10.26 7.32 21.21
CA ASP A 653 8.97 7.98 20.98
C ASP A 653 8.76 8.38 19.52
N GLU A 654 9.82 8.73 18.78
CA GLU A 654 9.71 9.27 17.42
C GLU A 654 9.11 8.30 16.39
N VAL A 655 9.40 6.99 16.48
CA VAL A 655 8.88 6.01 15.52
C VAL A 655 7.41 5.70 15.80
N LEU A 656 7.06 5.59 17.08
CA LEU A 656 5.69 5.35 17.52
C LEU A 656 4.79 6.55 17.19
N HIS A 657 5.29 7.75 17.45
CA HIS A 657 4.72 9.04 17.09
C HIS A 657 4.49 9.17 15.58
N SER A 658 5.52 8.92 14.76
CA SER A 658 5.42 8.93 13.29
C SER A 658 4.35 7.96 12.77
N GLU A 659 4.26 6.74 13.32
CA GLU A 659 3.22 5.79 12.89
C GLU A 659 1.82 6.21 13.36
N TRP A 660 1.69 6.79 14.55
CA TRP A 660 0.41 7.32 15.03
C TRP A 660 -0.12 8.41 14.11
N TYR A 661 0.75 9.32 13.67
CA TYR A 661 0.41 10.33 12.66
C TYR A 661 0.00 9.72 11.32
N CYS A 662 0.76 8.74 10.84
CA CYS A 662 0.41 8.04 9.61
C CYS A 662 -0.96 7.36 9.74
N SER A 663 -1.27 6.77 10.91
CA SER A 663 -2.57 6.16 11.19
C SER A 663 -3.70 7.17 11.22
N ARG A 664 -3.49 8.34 11.85
CA ARG A 664 -4.44 9.45 11.89
C ARG A 664 -4.74 9.95 10.47
N ALA A 665 -3.69 10.22 9.70
CA ALA A 665 -3.82 10.65 8.31
C ALA A 665 -4.61 9.64 7.46
N ARG A 666 -4.35 8.33 7.62
CA ARG A 666 -5.12 7.27 6.91
C ARG A 666 -6.61 7.30 7.27
N ALA A 667 -6.94 7.40 8.56
CA ALA A 667 -8.34 7.48 9.00
C ALA A 667 -9.04 8.73 8.44
N HIS A 668 -8.40 9.90 8.54
CA HIS A 668 -8.92 11.16 8.01
C HIS A 668 -9.11 11.11 6.48
N ARG A 669 -8.11 10.67 5.71
CA ARG A 669 -8.20 10.55 4.25
C ARG A 669 -9.26 9.53 3.82
N ALA A 670 -9.42 8.42 4.56
CA ALA A 670 -10.49 7.46 4.29
C ALA A 670 -11.89 8.04 4.57
N HIS A 671 -12.02 8.90 5.59
CA HIS A 671 -13.25 9.64 5.85
C HIS A 671 -13.57 10.63 4.73
N GLU A 672 -12.58 11.44 4.33
CA GLU A 672 -12.70 12.39 3.22
C GLU A 672 -13.09 11.71 1.91
N GLU A 673 -12.50 10.55 1.60
CA GLU A 673 -12.80 9.80 0.37
C GLU A 673 -14.28 9.36 0.32
N VAL A 674 -14.86 8.94 1.46
CA VAL A 674 -16.30 8.60 1.53
C VAL A 674 -17.17 9.83 1.28
N LEU A 675 -16.79 10.99 1.84
CA LEU A 675 -17.52 12.24 1.62
C LEU A 675 -17.40 12.71 0.16
N LEU A 676 -16.21 12.64 -0.42
CA LEU A 676 -15.96 12.98 -1.83
C LEU A 676 -16.78 12.10 -2.76
N LEU A 677 -16.75 10.78 -2.60
CA LEU A 677 -17.50 9.86 -3.47
C LEU A 677 -19.01 10.09 -3.37
N ARG A 678 -19.51 10.39 -2.16
CA ARG A 678 -20.92 10.77 -1.97
C ARG A 678 -21.26 12.04 -2.75
N GLU A 679 -20.41 13.05 -2.68
CA GLU A 679 -20.60 14.30 -3.39
C GLU A 679 -20.41 14.16 -4.91
N GLU A 680 -19.48 13.33 -5.37
CA GLU A 680 -19.30 12.99 -6.80
C GLU A 680 -20.52 12.27 -7.38
N MET A 681 -21.12 11.35 -6.63
CA MET A 681 -22.38 10.71 -7.01
C MET A 681 -23.51 11.74 -7.12
N ARG A 682 -23.64 12.65 -6.14
CA ARG A 682 -24.63 13.74 -6.19
C ARG A 682 -24.41 14.66 -7.39
N ARG A 683 -23.17 15.12 -7.61
CA ARG A 683 -22.78 15.97 -8.75
C ARG A 683 -23.07 15.31 -10.08
N THR A 684 -22.78 14.02 -10.20
CA THR A 684 -23.05 13.23 -11.40
C THR A 684 -24.55 13.23 -11.71
N LEU A 685 -25.41 12.97 -10.72
CA LEU A 685 -26.86 12.99 -10.92
C LEU A 685 -27.36 14.38 -11.35
N LYS A 686 -26.94 15.44 -10.66
CA LYS A 686 -27.31 16.82 -11.01
C LYS A 686 -26.84 17.24 -12.39
N PHE A 687 -25.62 16.84 -12.76
CA PHE A 687 -25.10 17.09 -14.10
C PHE A 687 -25.94 16.38 -15.17
N LEU A 688 -26.34 15.12 -14.93
CA LEU A 688 -27.15 14.35 -15.87
C LEU A 688 -28.58 14.90 -15.99
N GLU A 689 -29.17 15.37 -14.90
CA GLU A 689 -30.47 16.08 -14.90
C GLU A 689 -30.39 17.33 -15.77
N TRP A 690 -29.41 18.21 -15.49
CA TRP A 690 -29.15 19.42 -16.29
C TRP A 690 -28.91 19.09 -17.77
N ARG A 691 -28.11 18.06 -18.06
CA ARG A 691 -27.82 17.65 -19.44
C ARG A 691 -29.07 17.10 -20.13
N GLY A 692 -29.97 16.45 -19.39
CA GLY A 692 -31.24 15.96 -19.90
C GLY A 692 -32.28 17.05 -20.14
N GLU A 693 -32.23 18.15 -19.39
CA GLU A 693 -33.00 19.38 -19.69
C GLU A 693 -32.46 20.06 -20.94
N TRP A 694 -31.14 20.23 -21.03
CA TRP A 694 -30.48 20.78 -22.22
C TRP A 694 -30.80 20.05 -23.53
N TRP A 695 -31.02 18.73 -23.49
CA TRP A 695 -31.43 17.95 -24.66
C TRP A 695 -32.92 18.06 -25.01
N ARG A 696 -33.76 18.50 -24.07
CA ARG A 696 -35.21 18.67 -24.26
C ARG A 696 -35.57 20.05 -24.78
N GLU A 697 -34.79 21.05 -24.40
CA GLU A 697 -34.75 22.38 -25.01
C GLU A 697 -34.20 22.32 -26.44
#